data_AF-A0A5C5XXW0-F1
#
_entry.id   AF-A0A5C5XXW0-F1
#
_cell.length_a   1.000
_cell.length_b   1.000
_cell.length_c   1.000
_cell.angle_alpha   90.00
_cell.angle_beta   90.00
_cell.angle_gamma   90.00
#
_symmetry.space_group_name_H-M   'P 1'
#
loop_
_entity.id
_entity.type
_entity.pdbx_description
1 polymer ?
#
loop_
_entity_poly.entity_id
_entity_poly.type
_entity_poly.pdbx_seq_one_letter_code
_entity_poly.pdbx_strand_id
1 'polypeptide(L)'
;MTRLRPDSDSSVPEASSSQAGEATRLCVGKCPICHDGLCAVRVYLNEQGQLTHGLVVCDECDAIWTQPDLRSAHVYPDAESPQSPVSGQPLFDPEHSRWATGDDVAALGWSAQIDASLTLSTPPAETLAAAAAEQQSDERLDGMLVPDADDVEAGLALKQLVDDATMTGPRLVSLLAAAADRLPDADPAVLGGLLRLIHTRVLHAQAAGDDKQLSGLPVDSLVRILTALSPEVANRHLLLQLLALMRTPESLTALVQTLSDSPPRGWMAAGQILSPLMQHDDWPIDRVFPGLLDCLGEPSMAAPILDLAGHLVRSGRTQDRDCEPQHPAAERITALNALLSQVSDRLAKFEEDPRSFGSDVEQVQAILSEAVALAVSLCDAVGLIGDESSIAPLNKAGHLRHRRVQCEAAGALARFGNPAGVEQLIALAQEPSARLRAIAYADELGIGDQIDVSHRSPEATAQAEMALWLSQPQQMGVPPTSVEVVDSRRLLWPSFHDPVDVFLVRYQYDFGDRSYSNIGIAGPTVFSLSADVADLPPEDIYAIYAGWHAEHEDIFTVPASELNEAQRRLIEPLQSFLQRHDYEDVKAALLGFFLEETAAVFTASRAGVACVAVTDGLEIMDLPTAGRMRPATPADLFHLYKGRKMLRTFNPQGI
;
A
#
# COMPACT_ATOMS: atom_id res chain seq x y z
N MET A 1 -16.88 37.92 5.32
CA MET A 1 -15.55 38.53 5.09
C MET A 1 -15.12 38.21 3.68
N THR A 2 -15.30 39.20 2.81
CA THR A 2 -15.05 39.19 1.37
C THR A 2 -13.55 39.29 1.14
N ARG A 3 -12.95 38.40 0.34
CA ARG A 3 -11.60 38.60 -0.20
C ARG A 3 -11.67 38.75 -1.71
N LEU A 4 -11.19 39.91 -2.13
CA LEU A 4 -11.11 40.44 -3.48
C LEU A 4 -10.06 39.69 -4.31
N ARG A 5 -10.37 39.46 -5.60
CA ARG A 5 -9.38 39.21 -6.65
C ARG A 5 -8.77 40.55 -7.11
N PRO A 6 -7.50 40.57 -7.54
CA PRO A 6 -7.03 41.54 -8.50
C PRO A 6 -6.74 40.88 -9.85
N ASP A 7 -7.41 41.36 -10.89
CA ASP A 7 -6.93 41.28 -12.27
C ASP A 7 -5.88 42.38 -12.50
N SER A 8 -4.79 42.05 -13.19
CA SER A 8 -4.14 42.99 -14.10
C SER A 8 -3.23 42.26 -15.08
N ASP A 9 -3.63 42.36 -16.35
CA ASP A 9 -2.87 42.06 -17.56
C ASP A 9 -1.44 42.61 -17.54
N SER A 10 -0.48 41.78 -17.94
CA SER A 10 0.67 42.22 -18.73
C SER A 10 1.08 41.11 -19.70
N SER A 11 0.54 41.20 -20.91
CA SER A 11 0.88 40.36 -22.05
C SER A 11 2.23 40.79 -22.63
N VAL A 12 3.25 39.94 -22.45
CA VAL A 12 4.49 39.98 -23.24
C VAL A 12 4.33 38.93 -24.35
N PRO A 13 4.56 39.27 -25.63
CA PRO A 13 4.38 38.32 -26.72
C PRO A 13 5.48 37.27 -26.68
N GLU A 14 5.08 36.00 -26.52
CA GLU A 14 5.96 34.84 -26.73
C GLU A 14 6.51 34.89 -28.15
N ALA A 15 7.83 35.04 -28.25
CA ALA A 15 8.56 34.90 -29.49
C ALA A 15 8.40 33.45 -29.97
N SER A 16 7.69 33.28 -31.08
CA SER A 16 7.64 32.06 -31.85
C SER A 16 9.05 31.69 -32.30
N SER A 17 9.70 30.77 -31.58
CA SER A 17 10.87 30.05 -32.06
C SER A 17 10.43 29.18 -33.24
N SER A 18 10.55 29.75 -34.43
CA SER A 18 10.49 29.03 -35.70
C SER A 18 11.69 28.09 -35.81
N GLN A 19 11.65 26.97 -35.08
CA GLN A 19 12.39 25.76 -35.47
C GLN A 19 11.68 25.15 -36.68
N ALA A 20 11.82 25.81 -37.83
CA ALA A 20 11.34 25.34 -39.12
C ALA A 20 12.46 25.54 -40.13
N GLY A 21 13.26 24.50 -40.35
CA GLY A 21 14.30 24.53 -41.38
C GLY A 21 15.29 23.36 -41.43
N GLU A 22 15.27 22.40 -40.49
CA GLU A 22 16.30 21.34 -40.42
C GLU A 22 15.90 19.96 -40.97
N ALA A 23 14.72 19.82 -41.59
CA ALA A 23 14.14 18.50 -41.85
C ALA A 23 14.19 18.00 -43.31
N THR A 24 14.90 18.65 -44.24
CA THR A 24 15.00 18.17 -45.63
C THR A 24 16.38 18.44 -46.24
N ARG A 25 17.08 17.38 -46.68
CA ARG A 25 18.36 17.48 -47.40
C ARG A 25 18.14 17.28 -48.89
N LEU A 26 18.33 18.33 -49.68
CA LEU A 26 18.22 18.27 -51.14
C LEU A 26 19.51 17.71 -51.76
N CYS A 27 19.41 16.53 -52.37
CA CYS A 27 20.55 15.76 -52.85
C CYS A 27 20.72 15.85 -54.37
N VAL A 28 21.95 15.98 -54.85
CA VAL A 28 22.30 15.94 -56.28
C VAL A 28 22.49 14.49 -56.77
N GLY A 29 22.89 13.59 -55.88
CA GLY A 29 23.11 12.19 -56.21
C GLY A 29 23.90 11.44 -55.13
N LYS A 30 24.23 10.18 -55.39
CA LYS A 30 25.18 9.41 -54.57
C LYS A 30 26.62 9.80 -54.88
N CYS A 31 27.46 9.83 -53.86
CA CYS A 31 28.86 10.19 -53.97
C CYS A 31 29.62 9.19 -54.86
N PRO A 32 30.29 9.64 -55.93
CA PRO A 32 31.07 8.75 -56.79
C PRO A 32 32.40 8.33 -56.16
N ILE A 33 32.79 8.89 -55.00
CA ILE A 33 34.07 8.62 -54.35
C ILE A 33 33.94 7.52 -53.29
N CYS A 34 33.03 7.69 -52.31
CA CYS A 34 32.80 6.67 -51.28
C CYS A 34 31.69 5.68 -51.65
N HIS A 35 30.89 5.96 -52.68
CA HIS A 35 29.72 5.17 -53.13
C HIS A 35 28.55 5.05 -52.15
N ASP A 36 28.76 5.31 -50.86
CA ASP A 36 27.75 5.19 -49.80
C ASP A 36 27.06 6.53 -49.45
N GLY A 37 27.80 7.64 -49.45
CA GLY A 37 27.27 8.94 -49.02
C GLY A 37 26.37 9.64 -50.04
N LEU A 38 25.45 10.47 -49.54
CA LEU A 38 24.60 11.34 -50.33
C LEU A 38 25.23 12.73 -50.45
N CYS A 39 25.23 13.26 -51.67
CA CYS A 39 25.78 14.57 -51.98
C CYS A 39 24.68 15.64 -51.91
N ALA A 40 24.59 16.32 -50.77
CA ALA A 40 23.57 17.32 -50.48
C ALA A 40 24.03 18.76 -50.74
N VAL A 41 23.11 19.64 -51.08
CA VAL A 41 23.41 21.05 -51.35
C VAL A 41 23.44 21.86 -50.07
N ARG A 42 24.57 22.51 -49.80
CA ARG A 42 24.77 23.48 -48.72
C ARG A 42 24.93 24.88 -49.28
N VAL A 43 24.33 25.86 -48.61
CA VAL A 43 24.32 27.26 -49.07
C VAL A 43 24.92 28.20 -48.06
N TYR A 44 25.50 29.29 -48.58
CA TYR A 44 26.10 30.36 -47.81
C TYR A 44 25.32 31.66 -48.00
N LEU A 45 25.21 32.43 -46.92
CA LEU A 45 24.53 33.71 -46.88
C LEU A 45 25.53 34.81 -46.49
N ASN A 46 25.33 36.03 -47.00
CA ASN A 46 26.07 37.20 -46.52
C ASN A 46 25.47 37.73 -45.21
N GLU A 47 26.11 38.74 -44.60
CA GLU A 47 25.64 39.37 -43.35
C GLU A 47 24.23 39.98 -43.44
N GLN A 48 23.69 40.16 -44.64
CA GLN A 48 22.33 40.65 -44.90
C GLN A 48 21.33 39.51 -45.16
N GLY A 49 21.74 38.25 -44.97
CA GLY A 49 20.92 37.06 -45.19
C GLY A 49 20.69 36.70 -46.67
N GLN A 50 21.42 37.31 -47.60
CA GLN A 50 21.29 37.03 -49.03
C GLN A 50 22.20 35.89 -49.46
N LEU A 51 21.66 34.98 -50.27
CA LEU A 51 22.37 33.84 -50.85
C LEU A 51 23.58 34.28 -51.69
N THR A 52 24.76 33.78 -51.36
CA THR A 52 26.02 34.11 -52.05
C THR A 52 26.44 33.01 -53.03
N HIS A 53 26.55 31.77 -52.55
CA HIS A 53 26.90 30.60 -53.35
C HIS A 53 26.42 29.30 -52.69
N GLY A 54 26.39 28.23 -53.49
CA GLY A 54 26.12 26.87 -53.03
C GLY A 54 27.34 25.96 -53.21
N LEU A 55 27.39 24.91 -52.42
CA LEU A 55 28.33 23.79 -52.53
C LEU A 55 27.54 22.49 -52.49
N VAL A 56 28.06 21.44 -53.11
CA VAL A 56 27.57 20.07 -52.91
C VAL A 56 28.55 19.36 -52.00
N VAL A 57 28.07 18.79 -50.90
CA VAL A 57 28.90 18.15 -49.86
C VAL A 57 28.40 16.72 -49.65
N CYS A 58 29.32 15.76 -49.69
CA CYS A 58 29.05 14.37 -49.30
C CYS A 58 28.94 14.26 -47.77
N ASP A 59 27.92 13.57 -47.27
CA ASP A 59 27.71 13.38 -45.83
C ASP A 59 28.55 12.28 -45.17
N GLU A 60 29.27 11.48 -45.97
CA GLU A 60 30.13 10.39 -45.45
C GLU A 60 31.63 10.69 -45.55
N CYS A 61 32.08 11.32 -46.64
CA CYS A 61 33.51 11.56 -46.87
C CYS A 61 33.88 13.03 -46.99
N ASP A 62 32.93 13.94 -46.80
CA ASP A 62 33.12 15.39 -46.86
C ASP A 62 33.68 15.92 -48.19
N ALA A 63 33.65 15.13 -49.27
CA ALA A 63 34.03 15.63 -50.60
C ALA A 63 33.10 16.77 -51.04
N ILE A 64 33.70 17.86 -51.55
CA ILE A 64 33.00 19.09 -51.92
C ILE A 64 33.12 19.35 -53.42
N TRP A 65 31.98 19.65 -54.06
CA TRP A 65 31.90 20.18 -55.42
C TRP A 65 31.36 21.61 -55.40
N THR A 66 31.96 22.48 -56.22
CA THR A 66 31.54 23.89 -56.33
C THR A 66 30.44 24.12 -57.38
N GLN A 67 29.99 23.05 -58.03
CA GLN A 67 28.95 23.03 -59.06
C GLN A 67 28.00 21.85 -58.78
N PRO A 68 26.74 21.87 -59.26
CA PRO A 68 25.76 20.81 -59.04
C PRO A 68 26.01 19.60 -59.98
N ASP A 69 27.26 19.17 -60.09
CA ASP A 69 27.70 18.03 -60.90
C ASP A 69 28.83 17.28 -60.18
N LEU A 70 28.57 16.01 -59.86
CA LEU A 70 29.49 15.11 -59.17
C LEU A 70 30.62 14.60 -60.07
N ARG A 71 30.61 14.90 -61.37
CA ARG A 71 31.67 14.54 -62.32
C ARG A 71 32.80 15.58 -62.37
N SER A 72 32.56 16.77 -61.84
CA SER A 72 33.57 17.83 -61.77
C SER A 72 34.64 17.51 -60.72
N ALA A 73 35.78 18.20 -60.79
CA ALA A 73 36.84 18.02 -59.80
C ALA A 73 36.32 18.37 -58.40
N HIS A 74 36.52 17.48 -57.44
CA HIS A 74 36.17 17.69 -56.04
C HIS A 74 37.39 18.18 -55.25
N VAL A 75 37.12 18.79 -54.10
CA VAL A 75 38.11 19.13 -53.10
C VAL A 75 37.70 18.54 -51.75
N TYR A 76 38.66 18.28 -50.89
CA TYR A 76 38.40 17.94 -49.50
C TYR A 76 38.66 19.17 -48.62
N PRO A 77 37.79 19.43 -47.63
CA PRO A 77 38.07 20.44 -46.63
C PRO A 77 39.23 20.00 -45.72
N ASP A 78 39.84 20.95 -45.04
CA ASP A 78 40.76 20.64 -43.95
C ASP A 78 40.02 19.90 -42.82
N ALA A 79 40.61 18.83 -42.30
CA ALA A 79 39.95 17.95 -41.34
C ALA A 79 39.79 18.57 -39.94
N GLU A 80 40.67 19.52 -39.56
CA GLU A 80 40.60 20.19 -38.26
C GLU A 80 39.75 21.48 -38.33
N SER A 81 39.66 22.09 -39.51
CA SER A 81 38.92 23.34 -39.74
C SER A 81 38.26 23.37 -41.11
N PRO A 82 37.13 22.69 -41.31
CA PRO A 82 36.51 22.56 -42.62
C PRO A 82 35.93 23.90 -43.09
N GLN A 83 36.44 24.39 -44.22
CA GLN A 83 36.07 25.68 -44.80
C GLN A 83 35.58 25.54 -46.25
N SER A 84 34.70 26.46 -46.64
CA SER A 84 34.26 26.63 -48.02
C SER A 84 35.44 26.94 -48.93
N PRO A 85 35.68 26.15 -50.00
CA PRO A 85 36.72 26.45 -50.98
C PRO A 85 36.44 27.72 -51.80
N VAL A 86 35.22 28.27 -51.72
CA VAL A 86 34.79 29.46 -52.46
C VAL A 86 34.95 30.73 -51.64
N SER A 87 34.60 30.70 -50.34
CA SER A 87 34.55 31.88 -49.47
C SER A 87 35.50 31.86 -48.28
N GLY A 88 36.10 30.70 -47.95
CA GLY A 88 36.90 30.52 -46.74
C GLY A 88 36.09 30.50 -45.43
N GLN A 89 34.76 30.60 -45.49
CA GLN A 89 33.89 30.54 -44.32
C GLN A 89 33.71 29.09 -43.82
N PRO A 90 33.45 28.87 -42.52
CA PRO A 90 33.30 27.52 -41.97
C PRO A 90 32.19 26.70 -42.66
N LEU A 91 32.42 25.40 -42.82
CA LEU A 91 31.50 24.50 -43.53
C LEU A 91 30.30 24.06 -42.69
N PHE A 92 30.44 23.95 -41.38
CA PHE A 92 29.39 23.40 -40.51
C PHE A 92 28.87 24.40 -39.46
N ASP A 93 29.16 25.69 -39.64
CA ASP A 93 28.70 26.77 -38.76
C ASP A 93 27.34 27.32 -39.24
N PRO A 94 26.27 27.24 -38.42
CA PRO A 94 24.95 27.75 -38.75
C PRO A 94 24.89 29.26 -39.00
N GLU A 95 25.82 30.04 -38.44
CA GLU A 95 25.85 31.50 -38.65
C GLU A 95 26.22 31.86 -40.11
N HIS A 96 26.96 30.97 -40.77
CA HIS A 96 27.54 31.22 -42.10
C HIS A 96 26.94 30.33 -43.19
N SER A 97 26.46 29.13 -42.83
CA SER A 97 25.99 28.14 -43.80
C SER A 97 24.89 27.24 -43.26
N ARG A 98 23.99 26.82 -44.13
CA ARG A 98 22.94 25.83 -43.81
C ARG A 98 22.63 24.93 -45.01
N TRP A 99 21.91 23.85 -44.79
CA TRP A 99 21.38 23.03 -45.88
C TRP A 99 20.40 23.85 -46.73
N ALA A 100 20.42 23.60 -48.04
CA ALA A 100 19.61 24.33 -49.00
C ALA A 100 18.13 23.96 -48.88
N THR A 101 17.26 24.96 -48.91
CA THR A 101 15.82 24.79 -49.14
C THR A 101 15.54 24.76 -50.64
N GLY A 102 14.31 24.41 -51.03
CA GLY A 102 13.89 24.41 -52.44
C GLY A 102 14.07 25.78 -53.11
N ASP A 103 13.79 26.86 -52.37
CA ASP A 103 13.93 28.23 -52.85
C ASP A 103 15.40 28.60 -53.08
N ASP A 104 16.32 28.14 -52.22
CA ASP A 104 17.75 28.39 -52.40
C ASP A 104 18.30 27.69 -53.65
N VAL A 105 17.93 26.43 -53.85
CA VAL A 105 18.32 25.67 -55.05
C VAL A 105 17.77 26.32 -56.32
N ALA A 106 16.53 26.82 -56.27
CA ALA A 106 15.95 27.58 -57.37
C ALA A 106 16.70 28.90 -57.64
N ALA A 107 17.09 29.62 -56.59
CA ALA A 107 17.87 30.85 -56.70
C ALA A 107 19.28 30.62 -57.27
N LEU A 108 19.91 29.47 -57.00
CA LEU A 108 21.18 29.06 -57.63
C LEU A 108 21.01 28.59 -59.08
N GLY A 109 19.79 28.34 -59.54
CA GLY A 109 19.50 27.72 -60.83
C GLY A 109 19.84 26.23 -60.88
N TRP A 110 19.85 25.54 -59.73
CA TRP A 110 20.28 24.14 -59.58
C TRP A 110 19.12 23.15 -59.49
N SER A 111 17.87 23.60 -59.66
CA SER A 111 16.68 22.76 -59.45
C SER A 111 16.63 21.53 -60.37
N ALA A 112 17.17 21.62 -61.58
CA ALA A 112 17.18 20.53 -62.54
C ALA A 112 18.18 19.41 -62.18
N GLN A 113 19.06 19.65 -61.21
CA GLN A 113 20.14 18.76 -60.79
C GLN A 113 19.85 18.06 -59.47
N ILE A 114 18.74 18.39 -58.79
CA ILE A 114 18.32 17.69 -57.57
C ILE A 114 17.62 16.38 -57.92
N ASP A 115 18.07 15.31 -57.30
CA ASP A 115 17.42 14.01 -57.32
C ASP A 115 16.38 13.92 -56.20
N ALA A 116 15.11 14.11 -56.56
CA ALA A 116 13.98 14.05 -55.64
C ALA A 116 13.83 12.67 -54.97
N SER A 117 14.33 11.59 -55.58
CA SER A 117 14.24 10.23 -55.01
C SER A 117 15.22 9.98 -53.87
N LEU A 118 16.26 10.82 -53.75
CA LEU A 118 17.31 10.73 -52.75
C LEU A 118 17.19 11.81 -51.66
N THR A 119 16.15 12.64 -51.74
CA THR A 119 15.88 13.70 -50.75
C THR A 119 15.24 13.06 -49.51
N LEU A 120 15.97 13.05 -48.39
CA LEU A 120 15.54 12.42 -47.13
C LEU A 120 14.76 13.41 -46.25
N SER A 121 13.61 12.93 -45.72
CA SER A 121 12.92 13.49 -44.55
C SER A 121 13.00 12.45 -43.42
N THR A 122 13.78 12.71 -42.37
CA THR A 122 14.02 11.74 -41.29
C THR A 122 13.19 12.09 -40.04
N PRO A 123 12.50 11.14 -39.38
CA PRO A 123 11.96 11.34 -38.04
C PRO A 123 13.07 11.25 -36.97
N PRO A 124 12.90 11.86 -35.77
CA PRO A 124 13.99 12.04 -34.80
C PRO A 124 14.47 10.74 -34.11
N ALA A 125 15.76 10.71 -33.73
CA ALA A 125 16.50 9.56 -33.19
C ALA A 125 15.97 9.00 -31.85
N GLU A 126 15.21 9.79 -31.09
CA GLU A 126 14.61 9.37 -29.81
C GLU A 126 13.61 8.22 -29.98
N THR A 127 12.93 8.15 -31.15
CA THR A 127 11.94 7.10 -31.43
C THR A 127 12.58 5.72 -31.67
N LEU A 128 13.83 5.67 -32.19
CA LEU A 128 14.56 4.42 -32.42
C LEU A 128 15.12 3.82 -31.12
N ALA A 129 15.59 4.66 -30.20
CA ALA A 129 16.08 4.21 -28.89
C ALA A 129 14.93 3.69 -27.99
N ALA A 130 13.77 4.36 -28.02
CA ALA A 130 12.57 3.89 -27.32
C ALA A 130 12.08 2.52 -27.86
N ALA A 131 12.04 2.35 -29.18
CA ALA A 131 11.64 1.08 -29.80
C ALA A 131 12.58 -0.09 -29.46
N ALA A 132 13.90 0.16 -29.38
CA ALA A 132 14.88 -0.86 -28.99
C ALA A 132 14.76 -1.23 -27.50
N ALA A 133 14.48 -0.27 -26.61
CA ALA A 133 14.24 -0.52 -25.19
C ALA A 133 12.94 -1.32 -24.97
N GLU A 134 11.87 -1.01 -25.72
CA GLU A 134 10.61 -1.76 -25.69
C GLU A 134 10.81 -3.22 -26.13
N GLN A 135 11.55 -3.46 -27.21
CA GLN A 135 11.88 -4.82 -27.67
C GLN A 135 12.67 -5.61 -26.62
N GLN A 136 13.64 -4.98 -25.96
CA GLN A 136 14.43 -5.64 -24.93
C GLN A 136 13.58 -6.06 -23.72
N SER A 137 12.61 -5.23 -23.32
CA SER A 137 11.75 -5.54 -22.18
C SER A 137 10.66 -6.55 -22.53
N ASP A 138 10.17 -6.58 -23.77
CA ASP A 138 9.31 -7.66 -24.29
C ASP A 138 10.06 -9.01 -24.28
N GLU A 139 11.31 -9.06 -24.76
CA GLU A 139 12.16 -10.26 -24.73
C GLU A 139 12.42 -10.77 -23.30
N ARG A 140 12.61 -9.86 -22.33
CA ARG A 140 12.78 -10.22 -20.92
C ARG A 140 11.54 -10.92 -20.36
N LEU A 141 10.35 -10.39 -20.64
CA LEU A 141 9.10 -11.03 -20.22
C LEU A 141 8.97 -12.40 -20.86
N ASP A 142 9.27 -12.52 -22.15
CA ASP A 142 9.22 -13.79 -22.86
C ASP A 142 10.19 -14.84 -22.29
N GLY A 143 11.39 -14.43 -21.87
CA GLY A 143 12.36 -15.29 -21.21
C GLY A 143 11.88 -15.83 -19.86
N MET A 144 11.08 -15.05 -19.13
CA MET A 144 10.51 -15.44 -17.83
C MET A 144 9.37 -16.46 -17.94
N LEU A 145 8.71 -16.54 -19.10
CA LEU A 145 7.56 -17.41 -19.35
C LEU A 145 7.96 -18.74 -20.03
N VAL A 146 9.23 -19.13 -19.94
CA VAL A 146 9.74 -20.42 -20.45
C VAL A 146 9.61 -21.47 -19.34
N PRO A 147 9.24 -22.73 -19.66
CA PRO A 147 9.27 -23.82 -18.69
C PRO A 147 10.67 -23.98 -18.08
N ASP A 148 10.76 -24.27 -16.78
CA ASP A 148 12.02 -24.45 -16.04
C ASP A 148 12.99 -23.25 -16.13
N ALA A 149 12.45 -22.01 -16.20
CA ALA A 149 13.27 -20.80 -16.11
C ALA A 149 14.10 -20.79 -14.82
N ASP A 150 15.35 -20.33 -14.89
CA ASP A 150 16.22 -20.23 -13.72
C ASP A 150 15.66 -19.18 -12.74
N ASP A 151 15.42 -19.58 -11.49
CA ASP A 151 14.82 -18.72 -10.46
C ASP A 151 15.56 -17.40 -10.24
N VAL A 152 16.90 -17.42 -10.36
CA VAL A 152 17.74 -16.24 -10.15
C VAL A 152 17.66 -15.31 -11.36
N GLU A 153 17.71 -15.86 -12.57
CA GLU A 153 17.53 -15.10 -13.81
C GLU A 153 16.13 -14.48 -13.90
N ALA A 154 15.09 -15.25 -13.56
CA ALA A 154 13.71 -14.77 -13.53
C ALA A 154 13.51 -13.67 -12.47
N GLY A 155 14.11 -13.81 -11.29
CA GLY A 155 14.11 -12.78 -10.26
C GLY A 155 14.83 -11.49 -10.68
N LEU A 156 15.95 -11.61 -11.39
CA LEU A 156 16.67 -10.47 -11.94
C LEU A 156 15.88 -9.77 -13.06
N ALA A 157 15.28 -10.54 -13.97
CA ALA A 157 14.43 -10.02 -15.04
C ALA A 157 13.21 -9.29 -14.46
N LEU A 158 12.56 -9.84 -13.43
CA LEU A 158 11.46 -9.18 -12.73
C LEU A 158 11.91 -7.84 -12.12
N LYS A 159 13.08 -7.80 -11.49
CA LYS A 159 13.64 -6.55 -10.94
C LYS A 159 13.90 -5.51 -12.04
N GLN A 160 14.42 -5.93 -13.19
CA GLN A 160 14.63 -5.04 -14.33
C GLN A 160 13.31 -4.48 -14.88
N LEU A 161 12.24 -5.29 -14.93
CA LEU A 161 10.90 -4.83 -15.28
C LEU A 161 10.33 -3.85 -14.23
N VAL A 162 10.63 -4.06 -12.93
CA VAL A 162 10.24 -3.15 -11.84
C VAL A 162 10.90 -1.78 -12.00
N ASP A 163 12.12 -1.70 -12.53
CA ASP A 163 12.86 -0.45 -12.73
C ASP A 163 12.54 0.22 -14.08
N ASP A 164 11.85 -0.47 -15.00
CA ASP A 164 11.50 0.04 -16.32
C ASP A 164 10.22 0.89 -16.29
N ALA A 165 10.36 2.19 -16.57
CA ALA A 165 9.23 3.12 -16.61
C ALA A 165 8.30 2.89 -17.81
N THR A 166 8.79 2.28 -18.90
CA THR A 166 8.00 2.00 -20.11
C THR A 166 7.00 0.85 -19.91
N MET A 167 7.29 -0.04 -18.96
CA MET A 167 6.44 -1.17 -18.59
C MET A 167 5.27 -0.74 -17.69
N THR A 168 4.28 -0.11 -18.33
CA THR A 168 3.02 0.30 -17.71
C THR A 168 2.12 -0.90 -17.39
N GLY A 169 1.14 -0.71 -16.49
CA GLY A 169 0.15 -1.74 -16.15
C GLY A 169 -0.60 -2.30 -17.37
N PRO A 170 -1.23 -1.46 -18.21
CA PRO A 170 -1.90 -1.91 -19.44
C PRO A 170 -0.97 -2.61 -20.42
N ARG A 171 0.29 -2.18 -20.54
CA ARG A 171 1.27 -2.84 -21.42
C ARG A 171 1.59 -4.24 -20.92
N LEU A 172 1.90 -4.40 -19.64
CA LEU A 172 2.19 -5.69 -19.02
C LEU A 172 0.99 -6.65 -19.13
N VAL A 173 -0.24 -6.17 -18.92
CA VAL A 173 -1.46 -6.96 -19.13
C VAL A 173 -1.60 -7.40 -20.58
N SER A 174 -1.36 -6.51 -21.54
CA SER A 174 -1.46 -6.85 -22.97
C SER A 174 -0.45 -7.91 -23.38
N LEU A 175 0.80 -7.80 -22.91
CA LEU A 175 1.86 -8.77 -23.20
C LEU A 175 1.56 -10.13 -22.55
N LEU A 176 1.16 -10.14 -21.27
CA LEU A 176 0.84 -11.38 -20.56
C LEU A 176 -0.38 -12.09 -21.17
N ALA A 177 -1.38 -11.33 -21.63
CA ALA A 177 -2.54 -11.87 -22.33
C ALA A 177 -2.18 -12.42 -23.72
N ALA A 178 -1.21 -11.83 -24.42
CA ALA A 178 -0.68 -12.38 -25.67
C ALA A 178 0.05 -13.72 -25.44
N ALA A 179 0.72 -13.86 -24.30
CA ALA A 179 1.41 -15.07 -23.87
C ALA A 179 0.52 -16.06 -23.09
N ALA A 180 -0.81 -15.89 -23.09
CA ALA A 180 -1.75 -16.67 -22.27
C ALA A 180 -1.58 -18.20 -22.41
N ASP A 181 -1.28 -18.69 -23.61
CA ASP A 181 -1.14 -20.12 -23.89
C ASP A 181 0.09 -20.76 -23.21
N ARG A 182 1.05 -19.95 -22.76
CA ARG A 182 2.27 -20.39 -22.07
C ARG A 182 2.18 -20.28 -20.54
N LEU A 183 1.19 -19.54 -20.03
CA LEU A 183 1.04 -19.30 -18.59
C LEU A 183 0.82 -20.58 -17.76
N PRO A 184 0.10 -21.61 -18.25
CA PRO A 184 -0.06 -22.86 -17.49
C PRO A 184 1.26 -23.57 -17.18
N ASP A 185 2.27 -23.41 -18.05
CA ASP A 185 3.56 -24.09 -17.96
C ASP A 185 4.66 -23.22 -17.32
N ALA A 186 4.38 -21.96 -17.02
CA ALA A 186 5.32 -21.02 -16.43
C ALA A 186 5.38 -21.16 -14.89
N ASP A 187 6.51 -20.77 -14.30
CA ASP A 187 6.72 -20.86 -12.86
C ASP A 187 5.66 -20.03 -12.07
N PRO A 188 4.93 -20.64 -11.12
CA PRO A 188 3.89 -19.95 -10.37
C PRO A 188 4.36 -18.77 -9.50
N ALA A 189 5.60 -18.81 -8.99
CA ALA A 189 6.18 -17.74 -8.20
C ALA A 189 6.55 -16.54 -9.08
N VAL A 190 7.11 -16.80 -10.27
CA VAL A 190 7.40 -15.77 -11.28
C VAL A 190 6.12 -15.07 -11.73
N LEU A 191 5.08 -15.86 -12.06
CA LEU A 191 3.76 -15.32 -12.40
C LEU A 191 3.18 -14.50 -11.26
N GLY A 192 3.24 -15.00 -10.01
CA GLY A 192 2.79 -14.27 -8.83
C GLY A 192 3.50 -12.93 -8.63
N GLY A 193 4.79 -12.85 -8.97
CA GLY A 193 5.59 -11.62 -9.00
C GLY A 193 5.12 -10.63 -10.07
N LEU A 194 4.86 -11.11 -11.29
CA LEU A 194 4.34 -10.30 -12.40
C LEU A 194 2.95 -9.72 -12.08
N LEU A 195 2.05 -10.52 -11.50
CA LEU A 195 0.72 -10.04 -11.10
C LEU A 195 0.80 -8.93 -10.05
N ARG A 196 1.73 -9.06 -9.10
CA ARG A 196 1.99 -8.02 -8.10
C ARG A 196 2.54 -6.75 -8.74
N LEU A 197 3.48 -6.87 -9.68
CA LEU A 197 4.04 -5.73 -10.41
C LEU A 197 2.94 -4.96 -11.17
N ILE A 198 2.10 -5.67 -11.94
CA ILE A 198 0.96 -5.08 -12.67
C ILE A 198 0.09 -4.28 -11.70
N HIS A 199 -0.33 -4.90 -10.61
CA HIS A 199 -1.20 -4.29 -9.62
C HIS A 199 -0.58 -3.06 -8.96
N THR A 200 0.67 -3.16 -8.48
CA THR A 200 1.38 -2.04 -7.84
C THR A 200 1.56 -0.86 -8.80
N ARG A 201 1.88 -1.10 -10.07
CA ARG A 201 2.00 -0.03 -11.08
C ARG A 201 0.68 0.70 -11.32
N VAL A 202 -0.42 -0.04 -11.44
CA VAL A 202 -1.74 0.56 -11.62
C VAL A 202 -2.14 1.40 -10.40
N LEU A 203 -1.97 0.87 -9.18
CA LEU A 203 -2.32 1.61 -7.96
C LEU A 203 -1.43 2.84 -7.72
N HIS A 204 -0.12 2.74 -7.95
CA HIS A 204 0.78 3.88 -7.80
C HIS A 204 0.44 5.01 -8.79
N ALA A 205 0.10 4.65 -10.04
CA ALA A 205 -0.31 5.63 -11.02
C ALA A 205 -1.64 6.30 -10.66
N GLN A 206 -2.61 5.53 -10.16
CA GLN A 206 -3.88 6.08 -9.65
C GLN A 206 -3.65 7.03 -8.48
N ALA A 207 -2.78 6.67 -7.52
CA ALA A 207 -2.40 7.54 -6.41
C ALA A 207 -1.69 8.83 -6.87
N ALA A 208 -0.99 8.79 -8.00
CA ALA A 208 -0.39 9.95 -8.65
C ALA A 208 -1.36 10.75 -9.55
N GLY A 209 -2.63 10.33 -9.64
CA GLY A 209 -3.68 11.00 -10.42
C GLY A 209 -3.76 10.59 -11.90
N ASP A 210 -3.08 9.51 -12.32
CA ASP A 210 -3.17 8.95 -13.68
C ASP A 210 -4.18 7.80 -13.76
N ASP A 211 -5.47 8.14 -13.74
CA ASP A 211 -6.58 7.18 -13.86
C ASP A 211 -6.61 6.43 -15.21
N LYS A 212 -5.81 6.86 -16.20
CA LYS A 212 -5.71 6.17 -17.50
C LYS A 212 -5.06 4.81 -17.39
N GLN A 213 -4.20 4.58 -16.38
CA GLN A 213 -3.60 3.27 -16.16
C GLN A 213 -4.61 2.21 -15.74
N LEU A 214 -5.66 2.60 -15.00
CA LEU A 214 -6.74 1.70 -14.60
C LEU A 214 -7.81 1.60 -15.68
N SER A 215 -8.28 2.73 -16.20
CA SER A 215 -9.33 2.76 -17.24
C SER A 215 -8.86 2.23 -18.61
N GLY A 216 -7.54 2.22 -18.86
CA GLY A 216 -6.93 1.66 -20.06
C GLY A 216 -6.69 0.15 -20.00
N LEU A 217 -7.04 -0.54 -18.91
CA LEU A 217 -6.90 -1.99 -18.82
C LEU A 217 -7.98 -2.69 -19.67
N PRO A 218 -7.59 -3.57 -20.62
CA PRO A 218 -8.55 -4.35 -21.38
C PRO A 218 -9.14 -5.49 -20.54
N VAL A 219 -10.45 -5.45 -20.28
CA VAL A 219 -11.17 -6.45 -19.47
C VAL A 219 -10.97 -7.87 -20.02
N ASP A 220 -11.13 -8.06 -21.34
CA ASP A 220 -10.91 -9.36 -22.00
C ASP A 220 -9.49 -9.92 -21.79
N SER A 221 -8.48 -9.05 -21.71
CA SER A 221 -7.10 -9.48 -21.47
C SER A 221 -6.91 -9.94 -20.03
N LEU A 222 -7.49 -9.22 -19.06
CA LEU A 222 -7.49 -9.63 -17.66
C LEU A 222 -8.18 -10.99 -17.48
N VAL A 223 -9.35 -11.18 -18.10
CA VAL A 223 -10.08 -12.45 -18.07
C VAL A 223 -9.26 -13.56 -18.72
N ARG A 224 -8.68 -13.31 -19.90
CA ARG A 224 -7.84 -14.29 -20.61
C ARG A 224 -6.67 -14.76 -19.75
N ILE A 225 -6.00 -13.84 -19.05
CA ILE A 225 -4.93 -14.18 -18.11
C ILE A 225 -5.51 -15.02 -16.95
N LEU A 226 -6.56 -14.55 -16.29
CA LEU A 226 -7.18 -15.22 -15.14
C LEU A 226 -7.64 -16.66 -15.43
N THR A 227 -8.15 -16.91 -16.64
CA THR A 227 -8.55 -18.23 -17.12
C THR A 227 -7.36 -19.15 -17.41
N ALA A 228 -6.25 -18.59 -17.92
CA ALA A 228 -5.06 -19.36 -18.24
C ALA A 228 -4.20 -19.70 -17.01
N LEU A 229 -4.28 -18.91 -15.94
CA LEU A 229 -3.48 -19.12 -14.73
C LEU A 229 -3.92 -20.36 -13.95
N SER A 230 -2.94 -21.18 -13.53
CA SER A 230 -3.16 -22.24 -12.55
C SER A 230 -3.69 -21.67 -11.22
N PRO A 231 -4.60 -22.38 -10.51
CA PRO A 231 -5.07 -21.99 -9.18
C PRO A 231 -3.97 -21.86 -8.11
N GLU A 232 -2.78 -22.41 -8.36
CA GLU A 232 -1.62 -22.35 -7.46
C GLU A 232 -0.86 -21.02 -7.53
N VAL A 233 -1.06 -20.24 -8.60
CA VAL A 233 -0.39 -18.95 -8.77
C VAL A 233 -0.83 -18.00 -7.66
N ALA A 234 0.13 -17.48 -6.91
CA ALA A 234 -0.11 -16.48 -5.88
C ALA A 234 -0.61 -15.17 -6.51
N ASN A 235 -1.26 -14.30 -5.73
CA ASN A 235 -1.68 -12.96 -6.18
C ASN A 235 -2.72 -12.90 -7.32
N ARG A 236 -3.34 -14.01 -7.73
CA ARG A 236 -4.47 -14.01 -8.70
C ARG A 236 -5.59 -13.03 -8.32
N HIS A 237 -5.87 -12.92 -7.03
CA HIS A 237 -6.89 -12.01 -6.49
C HIS A 237 -6.61 -10.52 -6.79
N LEU A 238 -5.36 -10.14 -7.07
CA LEU A 238 -5.02 -8.76 -7.42
C LEU A 238 -5.61 -8.35 -8.78
N LEU A 239 -5.66 -9.26 -9.77
CA LEU A 239 -6.30 -8.95 -11.06
C LEU A 239 -7.82 -8.87 -10.93
N LEU A 240 -8.42 -9.73 -10.10
CA LEU A 240 -9.84 -9.65 -9.76
C LEU A 240 -10.16 -8.32 -9.04
N GLN A 241 -9.27 -7.86 -8.15
CA GLN A 241 -9.41 -6.54 -7.52
C GLN A 241 -9.37 -5.40 -8.55
N LEU A 242 -8.53 -5.48 -9.60
CA LEU A 242 -8.53 -4.49 -10.67
C LEU A 242 -9.88 -4.45 -11.42
N LEU A 243 -10.50 -5.59 -11.70
CA LEU A 243 -11.84 -5.65 -12.30
C LEU A 243 -12.89 -4.95 -11.42
N ALA A 244 -12.79 -5.10 -10.09
CA ALA A 244 -13.64 -4.39 -9.13
C ALA A 244 -13.36 -2.88 -9.09
N LEU A 245 -12.09 -2.47 -9.12
CA LEU A 245 -11.66 -1.07 -9.12
C LEU A 245 -12.10 -0.30 -10.36
N MET A 246 -12.17 -0.97 -11.52
CA MET A 246 -12.64 -0.36 -12.77
C MET A 246 -14.10 0.08 -12.71
N ARG A 247 -14.94 -0.59 -11.90
CA ARG A 247 -16.37 -0.25 -11.66
C ARG A 247 -17.28 -0.13 -12.89
N THR A 248 -16.82 -0.55 -14.06
CA THR A 248 -17.60 -0.54 -15.30
C THR A 248 -18.57 -1.74 -15.36
N PRO A 249 -19.69 -1.66 -16.09
CA PRO A 249 -20.59 -2.80 -16.25
C PRO A 249 -19.90 -4.05 -16.81
N GLU A 250 -18.96 -3.87 -17.74
CA GLU A 250 -18.19 -4.93 -18.38
C GLU A 250 -17.25 -5.61 -17.39
N SER A 251 -16.43 -4.83 -16.68
CA SER A 251 -15.47 -5.35 -15.70
C SER A 251 -16.16 -6.07 -14.54
N LEU A 252 -17.31 -5.57 -14.08
CA LEU A 252 -18.07 -6.20 -13.00
C LEU A 252 -18.76 -7.49 -13.44
N THR A 253 -19.26 -7.54 -14.67
CA THR A 253 -19.81 -8.79 -15.23
C THR A 253 -18.71 -9.85 -15.32
N ALA A 254 -17.52 -9.46 -15.81
CA ALA A 254 -16.35 -10.33 -15.88
C ALA A 254 -15.88 -10.80 -14.48
N LEU A 255 -15.90 -9.89 -13.49
CA LEU A 255 -15.57 -10.21 -12.10
C LEU A 255 -16.48 -11.30 -11.54
N VAL A 256 -17.80 -11.12 -11.63
CA VAL A 256 -18.78 -12.09 -11.12
C VAL A 256 -18.64 -13.44 -11.80
N GLN A 257 -18.49 -13.45 -13.13
CA GLN A 257 -18.30 -14.69 -13.89
C GLN A 257 -17.03 -15.42 -13.44
N THR A 258 -15.92 -14.70 -13.31
CA THR A 258 -14.63 -15.30 -12.92
C THR A 258 -14.64 -15.81 -11.48
N LEU A 259 -15.31 -15.11 -10.55
CA LEU A 259 -15.48 -15.58 -9.17
C LEU A 259 -16.32 -16.85 -9.08
N SER A 260 -17.36 -16.98 -9.92
CA SER A 260 -18.17 -18.19 -10.03
C SER A 260 -17.38 -19.37 -10.61
N ASP A 261 -16.53 -19.11 -11.61
CA ASP A 261 -15.74 -20.17 -12.27
C ASP A 261 -14.50 -20.59 -11.46
N SER A 262 -13.87 -19.65 -10.76
CA SER A 262 -12.61 -19.87 -10.04
C SER A 262 -12.52 -18.97 -8.79
N PRO A 263 -13.21 -19.34 -7.69
CA PRO A 263 -13.21 -18.56 -6.47
C PRO A 263 -11.80 -18.48 -5.82
N PRO A 264 -11.50 -17.40 -5.09
CA PRO A 264 -10.21 -17.24 -4.42
C PRO A 264 -10.04 -18.22 -3.26
N ARG A 265 -8.78 -18.62 -3.00
CA ARG A 265 -8.39 -19.39 -1.83
C ARG A 265 -8.29 -18.45 -0.62
N GLY A 266 -9.17 -18.62 0.36
CA GLY A 266 -9.17 -17.87 1.61
C GLY A 266 -9.96 -16.56 1.59
N TRP A 267 -10.55 -16.24 2.73
CA TRP A 267 -11.48 -15.12 2.90
C TRP A 267 -10.82 -13.74 2.77
N MET A 268 -9.53 -13.60 3.10
CA MET A 268 -8.80 -12.32 2.98
C MET A 268 -8.71 -11.86 1.53
N ALA A 269 -8.42 -12.79 0.60
CA ALA A 269 -8.38 -12.49 -0.83
C ALA A 269 -9.77 -12.09 -1.34
N ALA A 270 -10.83 -12.78 -0.92
CA ALA A 270 -12.21 -12.42 -1.27
C ALA A 270 -12.59 -11.02 -0.76
N GLY A 271 -12.26 -10.71 0.50
CA GLY A 271 -12.48 -9.37 1.08
C GLY A 271 -11.72 -8.28 0.32
N GLN A 272 -10.46 -8.53 -0.05
CA GLN A 272 -9.67 -7.59 -0.84
C GLN A 272 -10.27 -7.33 -2.23
N ILE A 273 -10.73 -8.39 -2.92
CA ILE A 273 -11.37 -8.29 -4.24
C ILE A 273 -12.62 -7.40 -4.19
N LEU A 274 -13.48 -7.60 -3.18
CA LEU A 274 -14.75 -6.89 -3.07
C LEU A 274 -14.64 -5.52 -2.40
N SER A 275 -13.55 -5.23 -1.68
CA SER A 275 -13.37 -3.97 -0.95
C SER A 275 -13.57 -2.70 -1.77
N PRO A 276 -13.19 -2.60 -3.07
CA PRO A 276 -13.46 -1.41 -3.87
C PRO A 276 -14.96 -1.10 -3.99
N LEU A 277 -15.81 -2.13 -4.00
CA LEU A 277 -17.27 -1.97 -4.13
C LEU A 277 -17.93 -1.45 -2.85
N MET A 278 -17.24 -1.55 -1.70
CA MET A 278 -17.65 -0.94 -0.43
C MET A 278 -17.12 0.48 -0.25
N GLN A 279 -16.01 0.81 -0.92
CA GLN A 279 -15.37 2.13 -0.83
C GLN A 279 -15.99 3.16 -1.79
N HIS A 280 -16.71 2.68 -2.79
CA HIS A 280 -17.24 3.48 -3.89
C HIS A 280 -18.71 3.18 -4.14
N ASP A 281 -19.47 4.18 -4.55
CA ASP A 281 -20.92 4.12 -4.82
C ASP A 281 -21.28 4.24 -6.31
N ASP A 282 -20.33 4.57 -7.17
CA ASP A 282 -20.43 4.78 -8.62
C ASP A 282 -20.31 3.49 -9.44
N TRP A 283 -21.09 2.47 -9.10
CA TRP A 283 -21.13 1.21 -9.86
C TRP A 283 -22.52 0.57 -9.92
N PRO A 284 -22.84 -0.15 -11.02
CA PRO A 284 -24.15 -0.74 -11.26
C PRO A 284 -24.38 -2.02 -10.42
N ILE A 285 -25.33 -1.98 -9.48
CA ILE A 285 -25.63 -3.09 -8.57
C ILE A 285 -26.13 -4.33 -9.32
N ASP A 286 -26.91 -4.15 -10.39
CA ASP A 286 -27.47 -5.21 -11.25
C ASP A 286 -26.41 -6.07 -11.94
N ARG A 287 -25.16 -5.58 -12.01
CA ARG A 287 -24.03 -6.33 -12.58
C ARG A 287 -23.33 -7.22 -11.56
N VAL A 288 -23.58 -6.99 -10.27
CA VAL A 288 -22.99 -7.78 -9.18
C VAL A 288 -24.04 -8.67 -8.53
N PHE A 289 -25.22 -8.13 -8.20
CA PHE A 289 -26.32 -8.87 -7.61
C PHE A 289 -27.46 -9.05 -8.62
N PRO A 290 -28.12 -10.23 -8.63
CA PRO A 290 -27.97 -11.34 -7.70
C PRO A 290 -26.83 -12.34 -8.04
N GLY A 291 -26.14 -12.19 -9.18
CA GLY A 291 -25.19 -13.19 -9.69
C GLY A 291 -24.11 -13.61 -8.69
N LEU A 292 -23.57 -12.67 -7.92
CA LEU A 292 -22.57 -12.96 -6.90
C LEU A 292 -23.10 -13.87 -5.77
N LEU A 293 -24.42 -13.91 -5.52
CA LEU A 293 -25.02 -14.80 -4.50
C LEU A 293 -24.88 -16.28 -4.85
N ASP A 294 -24.65 -16.63 -6.12
CA ASP A 294 -24.44 -18.02 -6.51
C ASP A 294 -23.10 -18.57 -5.97
N CYS A 295 -22.18 -17.69 -5.58
CA CYS A 295 -20.92 -18.03 -4.90
C CYS A 295 -21.06 -18.24 -3.38
N LEU A 296 -22.27 -18.14 -2.78
CA LEU A 296 -22.45 -18.32 -1.34
C LEU A 296 -22.09 -19.73 -0.83
N GLY A 297 -22.05 -20.73 -1.72
CA GLY A 297 -21.58 -22.08 -1.39
C GLY A 297 -20.09 -22.16 -1.09
N GLU A 298 -19.31 -21.17 -1.54
CA GLU A 298 -17.86 -21.15 -1.39
C GLU A 298 -17.46 -20.52 -0.03
N PRO A 299 -16.75 -21.25 0.86
CA PRO A 299 -16.46 -20.79 2.22
C PRO A 299 -15.72 -19.44 2.28
N SER A 300 -14.78 -19.20 1.37
CA SER A 300 -14.00 -17.95 1.31
C SER A 300 -14.85 -16.74 0.88
N MET A 301 -15.95 -16.97 0.16
CA MET A 301 -16.76 -15.93 -0.45
C MET A 301 -17.99 -15.58 0.38
N ALA A 302 -18.54 -16.54 1.13
CA ALA A 302 -19.83 -16.39 1.78
C ALA A 302 -19.93 -15.15 2.69
N ALA A 303 -18.96 -14.94 3.59
CA ALA A 303 -18.96 -13.77 4.47
C ALA A 303 -18.79 -12.43 3.71
N PRO A 304 -17.75 -12.25 2.87
CA PRO A 304 -17.59 -11.02 2.08
C PRO A 304 -18.78 -10.64 1.19
N ILE A 305 -19.47 -11.62 0.61
CA ILE A 305 -20.65 -11.37 -0.23
C ILE A 305 -21.80 -10.81 0.61
N LEU A 306 -22.06 -11.42 1.77
CA LEU A 306 -23.10 -10.97 2.69
C LEU A 306 -22.77 -9.60 3.29
N ASP A 307 -21.51 -9.35 3.63
CA ASP A 307 -21.04 -8.05 4.14
C ASP A 307 -21.24 -6.94 3.09
N LEU A 308 -20.92 -7.21 1.81
CA LEU A 308 -21.17 -6.28 0.72
C LEU A 308 -22.67 -6.01 0.54
N ALA A 309 -23.51 -7.06 0.57
CA ALA A 309 -24.96 -6.93 0.48
C ALA A 309 -25.55 -6.10 1.63
N GLY A 310 -25.11 -6.36 2.87
CA GLY A 310 -25.53 -5.59 4.05
C GLY A 310 -25.04 -4.13 4.02
N HIS A 311 -23.82 -3.90 3.50
CA HIS A 311 -23.31 -2.55 3.26
C HIS A 311 -24.18 -1.76 2.27
N LEU A 312 -24.65 -2.37 1.18
CA LEU A 312 -25.56 -1.72 0.23
C LEU A 312 -26.87 -1.26 0.89
N VAL A 313 -27.40 -2.04 1.84
CA VAL A 313 -28.60 -1.67 2.61
C VAL A 313 -28.29 -0.48 3.53
N ARG A 314 -27.23 -0.56 4.34
CA ARG A 314 -26.85 0.51 5.29
C ARG A 314 -26.48 1.82 4.61
N SER A 315 -25.88 1.75 3.43
CA SER A 315 -25.54 2.93 2.61
C SER A 315 -26.74 3.50 1.83
N GLY A 316 -27.92 2.88 1.94
CA GLY A 316 -29.13 3.32 1.23
C GLY A 316 -29.10 3.08 -0.28
N ARG A 317 -28.12 2.32 -0.79
CA ARG A 317 -27.94 2.07 -2.23
C ARG A 317 -28.95 1.09 -2.81
N THR A 318 -29.70 0.38 -1.96
CA THR A 318 -30.82 -0.48 -2.38
C THR A 318 -32.18 0.23 -2.34
N GLN A 319 -32.22 1.53 -2.03
CA GLN A 319 -33.46 2.31 -2.05
C GLN A 319 -33.84 2.66 -3.48
N ASP A 320 -34.94 2.08 -3.97
CA ASP A 320 -35.65 2.62 -5.13
C ASP A 320 -36.68 3.65 -4.62
N ARG A 321 -36.93 4.71 -5.39
CA ARG A 321 -37.90 5.77 -4.99
C ARG A 321 -39.31 5.24 -4.83
N ASP A 322 -39.61 4.12 -5.47
CA ASP A 322 -40.96 3.54 -5.54
C ASP A 322 -41.09 2.17 -4.82
N CYS A 323 -40.03 1.66 -4.18
CA CYS A 323 -40.04 0.36 -3.46
C CYS A 323 -39.34 0.45 -2.10
N GLU A 324 -39.75 -0.38 -1.14
CA GLU A 324 -39.02 -0.50 0.11
C GLU A 324 -37.60 -1.06 -0.14
N PRO A 325 -36.56 -0.50 0.49
CA PRO A 325 -35.20 -1.01 0.34
C PRO A 325 -35.13 -2.47 0.74
N GLN A 326 -34.78 -3.32 -0.21
CA GLN A 326 -34.69 -4.75 0.01
C GLN A 326 -33.22 -5.20 0.00
N HIS A 327 -32.85 -6.04 0.95
CA HIS A 327 -31.53 -6.66 0.99
C HIS A 327 -31.31 -7.52 -0.26
N PRO A 328 -30.16 -7.45 -0.97
CA PRO A 328 -29.94 -8.19 -2.22
C PRO A 328 -30.16 -9.71 -2.12
N ALA A 329 -29.90 -10.28 -0.94
CA ALA A 329 -30.09 -11.70 -0.67
C ALA A 329 -31.47 -12.10 -0.12
N ALA A 330 -32.47 -11.21 -0.12
CA ALA A 330 -33.77 -11.46 0.50
C ALA A 330 -34.48 -12.72 -0.05
N GLU A 331 -34.38 -12.97 -1.36
CA GLU A 331 -34.96 -14.18 -1.99
C GLU A 331 -34.28 -15.49 -1.56
N ARG A 332 -33.13 -15.43 -0.89
CA ARG A 332 -32.36 -16.59 -0.42
C ARG A 332 -32.55 -16.88 1.07
N ILE A 333 -33.50 -16.23 1.75
CA ILE A 333 -33.68 -16.28 3.20
C ILE A 333 -33.73 -17.70 3.80
N THR A 334 -34.43 -18.63 3.15
CA THR A 334 -34.50 -20.03 3.60
C THR A 334 -33.13 -20.71 3.59
N ALA A 335 -32.31 -20.44 2.55
CA ALA A 335 -30.96 -20.98 2.45
C ALA A 335 -30.02 -20.34 3.48
N LEU A 336 -30.14 -19.01 3.71
CA LEU A 336 -29.35 -18.31 4.72
C LEU A 336 -29.65 -18.81 6.14
N ASN A 337 -30.93 -19.02 6.47
CA ASN A 337 -31.35 -19.58 7.76
C ASN A 337 -30.85 -21.01 7.98
N ALA A 338 -30.85 -21.83 6.93
CA ALA A 338 -30.28 -23.18 6.97
C ALA A 338 -28.75 -23.14 7.17
N LEU A 339 -28.05 -22.23 6.48
CA LEU A 339 -26.60 -22.06 6.59
C LEU A 339 -26.21 -21.55 7.99
N LEU A 340 -26.90 -20.54 8.52
CA LEU A 340 -26.67 -20.02 9.87
C LEU A 340 -26.85 -21.12 10.93
N SER A 341 -27.89 -21.94 10.78
CA SER A 341 -28.14 -23.07 11.67
C SER A 341 -27.02 -24.10 11.63
N GLN A 342 -26.49 -24.43 10.46
CA GLN A 342 -25.39 -25.38 10.27
C GLN A 342 -24.06 -24.84 10.82
N VAL A 343 -23.73 -23.59 10.53
CA VAL A 343 -22.52 -22.94 11.05
C VAL A 343 -22.59 -22.86 12.58
N SER A 344 -23.75 -22.54 13.14
CA SER A 344 -23.96 -22.52 14.60
C SER A 344 -23.78 -23.92 15.22
N ASP A 345 -24.28 -24.99 14.60
CA ASP A 345 -24.03 -26.37 15.07
C ASP A 345 -22.53 -26.72 15.06
N ARG A 346 -21.83 -26.29 14.01
CA ARG A 346 -20.39 -26.54 13.88
C ARG A 346 -19.61 -25.81 14.97
N LEU A 347 -19.95 -24.55 15.24
CA LEU A 347 -19.34 -23.75 16.31
C LEU A 347 -19.66 -24.31 17.70
N ALA A 348 -20.89 -24.77 17.94
CA ALA A 348 -21.24 -25.40 19.22
C ALA A 348 -20.42 -26.69 19.46
N LYS A 349 -20.28 -27.54 18.44
CA LYS A 349 -19.40 -28.73 18.52
C LYS A 349 -17.94 -28.36 18.76
N PHE A 350 -17.48 -27.26 18.17
CA PHE A 350 -16.14 -26.74 18.39
C PHE A 350 -15.94 -26.31 19.85
N GLU A 351 -16.93 -25.64 20.45
CA GLU A 351 -16.87 -25.21 21.86
C GLU A 351 -16.83 -26.39 22.85
N GLU A 352 -17.41 -27.53 22.48
CA GLU A 352 -17.39 -28.76 23.26
C GLU A 352 -16.08 -29.53 23.12
N ASP A 353 -15.58 -29.70 21.89
CA ASP A 353 -14.33 -30.39 21.60
C ASP A 353 -13.55 -29.75 20.44
N PRO A 354 -12.68 -28.76 20.72
CA PRO A 354 -11.89 -28.09 19.68
C PRO A 354 -10.98 -29.04 18.89
N ARG A 355 -10.54 -30.15 19.51
CA ARG A 355 -9.62 -31.12 18.90
C ARG A 355 -10.26 -31.95 17.79
N SER A 356 -11.58 -31.94 17.68
CA SER A 356 -12.31 -32.64 16.62
C SER A 356 -12.13 -32.01 15.22
N PHE A 357 -11.56 -30.81 15.14
CA PHE A 357 -11.39 -30.04 13.90
C PHE A 357 -9.97 -30.07 13.32
N GLY A 358 -9.03 -30.74 13.99
CA GLY A 358 -7.65 -30.86 13.53
C GLY A 358 -6.69 -31.07 14.71
N SER A 359 -5.49 -31.53 14.40
CA SER A 359 -4.39 -31.64 15.36
C SER A 359 -3.44 -30.43 15.32
N ASP A 360 -3.52 -29.63 14.26
CA ASP A 360 -2.71 -28.43 14.07
C ASP A 360 -3.45 -27.18 14.57
N VAL A 361 -2.79 -26.37 15.40
CA VAL A 361 -3.39 -25.21 16.05
C VAL A 361 -3.72 -24.12 15.03
N GLU A 362 -2.84 -23.90 14.05
CA GLU A 362 -3.03 -22.88 13.03
C GLU A 362 -4.23 -23.21 12.13
N GLN A 363 -4.31 -24.46 11.66
CA GLN A 363 -5.47 -24.93 10.91
C GLN A 363 -6.78 -24.80 11.69
N VAL A 364 -6.78 -25.19 12.98
CA VAL A 364 -7.95 -25.10 13.86
C VAL A 364 -8.39 -23.64 14.05
N GLN A 365 -7.44 -22.73 14.25
CA GLN A 365 -7.72 -21.29 14.37
C GLN A 365 -8.26 -20.69 13.07
N ALA A 366 -7.72 -21.09 11.91
CA ALA A 366 -8.21 -20.63 10.61
C ALA A 366 -9.67 -21.04 10.38
N ILE A 367 -9.99 -22.32 10.62
CA ILE A 367 -11.36 -22.85 10.50
C ILE A 367 -12.32 -22.12 11.45
N LEU A 368 -11.93 -21.92 12.71
CA LEU A 368 -12.74 -21.20 13.67
C LEU A 368 -12.98 -19.76 13.23
N SER A 369 -11.93 -19.06 12.78
CA SER A 369 -12.01 -17.67 12.35
C SER A 369 -12.97 -17.49 11.18
N GLU A 370 -12.90 -18.37 10.18
CA GLU A 370 -13.80 -18.36 9.02
C GLU A 370 -15.25 -18.65 9.43
N ALA A 371 -15.48 -19.66 10.29
CA ALA A 371 -16.82 -20.00 10.75
C ALA A 371 -17.46 -18.87 11.57
N VAL A 372 -16.68 -18.20 12.43
CA VAL A 372 -17.12 -17.03 13.20
C VAL A 372 -17.44 -15.86 12.27
N ALA A 373 -16.58 -15.57 11.29
CA ALA A 373 -16.84 -14.51 10.31
C ALA A 373 -18.14 -14.74 9.56
N LEU A 374 -18.36 -15.97 9.06
CA LEU A 374 -19.59 -16.33 8.37
C LEU A 374 -20.84 -16.28 9.26
N ALA A 375 -20.75 -16.75 10.51
CA ALA A 375 -21.86 -16.65 11.46
C ALA A 375 -22.28 -15.19 11.70
N VAL A 376 -21.31 -14.29 11.83
CA VAL A 376 -21.54 -12.85 11.98
C VAL A 376 -22.22 -12.29 10.73
N SER A 377 -21.65 -12.47 9.55
CA SER A 377 -22.25 -11.94 8.31
C SER A 377 -23.64 -12.50 8.04
N LEU A 378 -23.91 -13.75 8.44
CA LEU A 378 -25.26 -14.35 8.34
C LEU A 378 -26.25 -13.73 9.32
N CYS A 379 -25.88 -13.54 10.59
CA CYS A 379 -26.73 -12.88 11.57
C CYS A 379 -27.09 -11.45 11.13
N ASP A 380 -26.10 -10.68 10.63
CA ASP A 380 -26.33 -9.34 10.09
C ASP A 380 -27.29 -9.39 8.89
N ALA A 381 -26.99 -10.24 7.89
CA ALA A 381 -27.79 -10.34 6.68
C ALA A 381 -29.25 -10.72 6.96
N VAL A 382 -29.51 -11.74 7.79
CA VAL A 382 -30.91 -12.14 8.11
C VAL A 382 -31.61 -11.11 8.99
N GLY A 383 -30.87 -10.40 9.85
CA GLY A 383 -31.39 -9.27 10.63
C GLY A 383 -31.79 -8.08 9.75
N LEU A 384 -31.02 -7.77 8.71
CA LEU A 384 -31.34 -6.74 7.72
C LEU A 384 -32.46 -7.16 6.76
N ILE A 385 -32.57 -8.44 6.40
CA ILE A 385 -33.68 -8.96 5.60
C ILE A 385 -35.01 -8.83 6.36
N GLY A 386 -35.00 -9.02 7.69
CA GLY A 386 -36.16 -8.76 8.53
C GLY A 386 -37.28 -9.81 8.42
N ASP A 387 -36.98 -11.04 8.01
CA ASP A 387 -37.94 -12.14 7.98
C ASP A 387 -37.98 -12.92 9.31
N GLU A 388 -39.15 -13.00 9.94
CA GLU A 388 -39.36 -13.63 11.26
C GLU A 388 -38.93 -15.11 11.33
N SER A 389 -38.85 -15.83 10.20
CA SER A 389 -38.35 -17.20 10.16
C SER A 389 -36.89 -17.31 10.65
N SER A 390 -36.16 -16.20 10.69
CA SER A 390 -34.76 -16.10 11.12
C SER A 390 -34.60 -16.09 12.64
N ILE A 391 -35.67 -15.84 13.40
CA ILE A 391 -35.61 -15.72 14.87
C ILE A 391 -35.07 -17.00 15.51
N ALA A 392 -35.48 -18.19 15.06
CA ALA A 392 -35.00 -19.45 15.63
C ALA A 392 -33.50 -19.72 15.35
N PRO A 393 -33.00 -19.59 14.10
CA PRO A 393 -31.57 -19.62 13.81
C PRO A 393 -30.75 -18.58 14.58
N LEU A 394 -31.25 -17.34 14.70
CA LEU A 394 -30.57 -16.28 15.46
C LEU A 394 -30.48 -16.61 16.95
N ASN A 395 -31.56 -17.09 17.56
CA ASN A 395 -31.52 -17.55 18.95
C ASN A 395 -30.44 -18.61 19.14
N LYS A 396 -30.34 -19.59 18.23
CA LYS A 396 -29.30 -20.62 18.28
C LYS A 396 -27.89 -20.03 18.24
N ALA A 397 -27.62 -19.09 17.33
CA ALA A 397 -26.35 -18.39 17.27
C ALA A 397 -26.06 -17.58 18.55
N GLY A 398 -27.08 -16.97 19.16
CA GLY A 398 -26.98 -16.22 20.42
C GLY A 398 -26.58 -17.06 21.64
N HIS A 399 -26.78 -18.39 21.59
CA HIS A 399 -26.36 -19.31 22.66
C HIS A 399 -24.89 -19.77 22.56
N LEU A 400 -24.19 -19.45 21.47
CA LEU A 400 -22.76 -19.71 21.34
C LEU A 400 -21.97 -18.87 22.35
N ARG A 401 -20.79 -19.34 22.78
CA ARG A 401 -19.92 -18.63 23.73
C ARG A 401 -19.18 -17.47 23.09
N HIS A 402 -19.02 -17.46 21.77
CA HIS A 402 -18.25 -16.44 21.06
C HIS A 402 -18.95 -15.07 21.08
N ARG A 403 -18.41 -14.12 21.87
CA ARG A 403 -19.00 -12.80 22.13
C ARG A 403 -19.35 -11.99 20.87
N ARG A 404 -18.54 -12.05 19.81
CA ARG A 404 -18.85 -11.37 18.55
C ARG A 404 -20.13 -11.91 17.89
N VAL A 405 -20.33 -13.23 17.91
CA VAL A 405 -21.52 -13.87 17.31
C VAL A 405 -22.75 -13.55 18.17
N GLN A 406 -22.59 -13.55 19.50
CA GLN A 406 -23.65 -13.15 20.41
C GLN A 406 -24.11 -11.71 20.19
N CYS A 407 -23.18 -10.76 20.04
CA CYS A 407 -23.55 -9.36 19.74
C CYS A 407 -24.34 -9.25 18.44
N GLU A 408 -23.90 -9.93 17.38
CA GLU A 408 -24.57 -9.87 16.09
C GLU A 408 -25.96 -10.50 16.13
N ALA A 409 -26.08 -11.68 16.75
CA ALA A 409 -27.36 -12.36 16.92
C ALA A 409 -28.33 -11.54 17.78
N ALA A 410 -27.85 -10.96 18.88
CA ALA A 410 -28.66 -10.10 19.75
C ALA A 410 -29.07 -8.80 19.06
N GLY A 411 -28.16 -8.19 18.29
CA GLY A 411 -28.44 -7.04 17.40
C GLY A 411 -29.55 -7.33 16.40
N ALA A 412 -29.43 -8.43 15.66
CA ALA A 412 -30.44 -8.88 14.72
C ALA A 412 -31.79 -9.17 15.41
N LEU A 413 -31.80 -9.90 16.53
CA LEU A 413 -33.01 -10.17 17.31
C LEU A 413 -33.67 -8.88 17.81
N ALA A 414 -32.89 -7.91 18.28
CA ALA A 414 -33.40 -6.62 18.71
C ALA A 414 -34.03 -5.82 17.54
N ARG A 415 -33.51 -5.93 16.31
CA ARG A 415 -34.16 -5.37 15.11
C ARG A 415 -35.57 -5.95 14.86
N PHE A 416 -35.78 -7.22 15.20
CA PHE A 416 -37.11 -7.85 15.17
C PHE A 416 -38.02 -7.40 16.33
N GLY A 417 -37.57 -6.51 17.22
CA GLY A 417 -38.28 -6.16 18.44
C GLY A 417 -38.34 -7.30 19.45
N ASN A 418 -37.46 -8.29 19.36
CA ASN A 418 -37.42 -9.42 20.29
C ASN A 418 -36.83 -8.95 21.65
N PRO A 419 -37.59 -9.03 22.76
CA PRO A 419 -37.11 -8.58 24.06
C PRO A 419 -35.85 -9.30 24.55
N ALA A 420 -35.71 -10.60 24.25
CA ALA A 420 -34.52 -11.36 24.64
C ALA A 420 -33.25 -10.86 23.93
N GLY A 421 -33.37 -10.39 22.69
CA GLY A 421 -32.26 -9.76 21.97
C GLY A 421 -31.81 -8.45 22.63
N VAL A 422 -32.77 -7.61 23.04
CA VAL A 422 -32.51 -6.36 23.77
C VAL A 422 -31.83 -6.64 25.11
N GLU A 423 -32.38 -7.56 25.91
CA GLU A 423 -31.81 -7.97 27.19
C GLU A 423 -30.38 -8.51 27.04
N GLN A 424 -30.13 -9.31 26.00
CA GLN A 424 -28.81 -9.86 25.71
C GLN A 424 -27.81 -8.78 25.28
N LEU A 425 -28.20 -7.79 24.47
CA LEU A 425 -27.33 -6.65 24.13
C LEU A 425 -26.94 -5.85 25.38
N ILE A 426 -27.91 -5.56 26.27
CA ILE A 426 -27.65 -4.85 27.53
C ILE A 426 -26.69 -5.65 28.42
N ALA A 427 -26.85 -6.98 28.50
CA ALA A 427 -25.92 -7.84 29.23
C ALA A 427 -24.51 -7.83 28.60
N LEU A 428 -24.41 -7.89 27.27
CA LEU A 428 -23.13 -7.84 26.56
C LEU A 428 -22.42 -6.49 26.69
N ALA A 429 -23.15 -5.40 26.93
CA ALA A 429 -22.56 -4.09 27.23
C ALA A 429 -21.74 -4.10 28.55
N GLN A 430 -22.03 -5.02 29.46
CA GLN A 430 -21.30 -5.16 30.72
C GLN A 430 -19.95 -5.85 30.51
N GLU A 431 -19.83 -6.70 29.49
CA GLU A 431 -18.65 -7.50 29.18
C GLU A 431 -17.61 -6.66 28.39
N PRO A 432 -16.42 -6.36 28.93
CA PRO A 432 -15.45 -5.46 28.29
C PRO A 432 -15.13 -5.80 26.83
N SER A 433 -14.92 -7.08 26.50
CA SER A 433 -14.58 -7.51 25.13
C SER A 433 -15.74 -7.39 24.12
N ALA A 434 -16.97 -7.21 24.59
CA ALA A 434 -18.18 -7.08 23.77
C ALA A 434 -18.79 -5.67 23.82
N ARG A 435 -18.46 -4.90 24.86
CA ARG A 435 -19.09 -3.65 25.26
C ARG A 435 -19.26 -2.65 24.14
N LEU A 436 -18.18 -2.28 23.45
CA LEU A 436 -18.21 -1.26 22.40
C LEU A 436 -19.15 -1.65 21.26
N ARG A 437 -19.17 -2.93 20.88
CA ARG A 437 -20.06 -3.45 19.83
C ARG A 437 -21.51 -3.46 20.28
N ALA A 438 -21.78 -3.91 21.51
CA ALA A 438 -23.13 -3.93 22.07
C ALA A 438 -23.72 -2.51 22.19
N ILE A 439 -22.90 -1.54 22.62
CA ILE A 439 -23.27 -0.12 22.66
C ILE A 439 -23.58 0.41 21.26
N ALA A 440 -22.74 0.11 20.27
CA ALA A 440 -22.97 0.56 18.89
C ALA A 440 -24.31 0.05 18.34
N TYR A 441 -24.65 -1.23 18.56
CA TYR A 441 -25.98 -1.76 18.19
C TYR A 441 -27.10 -1.07 18.96
N ALA A 442 -26.95 -0.90 20.27
CA ALA A 442 -27.98 -0.27 21.08
C ALA A 442 -28.27 1.18 20.62
N ASP A 443 -27.22 1.93 20.27
CA ASP A 443 -27.33 3.28 19.73
C ASP A 443 -28.00 3.29 18.35
N GLU A 444 -27.60 2.39 17.45
CA GLU A 444 -28.22 2.24 16.12
C GLU A 444 -29.72 1.93 16.22
N LEU A 445 -30.10 1.09 17.19
CA LEU A 445 -31.48 0.64 17.40
C LEU A 445 -32.32 1.60 18.28
N GLY A 446 -31.74 2.72 18.74
CA GLY A 446 -32.43 3.69 19.57
C GLY A 446 -32.77 3.20 20.99
N ILE A 447 -32.05 2.19 21.49
CA ILE A 447 -32.17 1.63 22.85
C ILE A 447 -30.92 1.91 23.71
N GLY A 448 -30.05 2.82 23.24
CA GLY A 448 -28.78 3.13 23.88
C GLY A 448 -28.91 3.68 25.30
N ASP A 449 -30.03 4.32 25.62
CA ASP A 449 -30.40 4.86 26.94
C ASP A 449 -30.68 3.77 27.98
N GLN A 450 -30.93 2.53 27.55
CA GLN A 450 -31.11 1.37 28.43
C GLN A 450 -29.78 0.80 28.94
N ILE A 451 -28.65 1.17 28.33
CA ILE A 451 -27.32 0.80 28.81
C ILE A 451 -26.92 1.75 29.94
N ASP A 452 -26.51 1.18 31.07
CA ASP A 452 -26.03 1.94 32.21
C ASP A 452 -24.90 2.91 31.81
N VAL A 453 -25.04 4.18 32.24
CA VAL A 453 -24.10 5.25 31.90
C VAL A 453 -22.67 4.95 32.35
N SER A 454 -22.49 4.14 33.41
CA SER A 454 -21.16 3.70 33.86
C SER A 454 -20.43 2.85 32.82
N HIS A 455 -21.15 2.10 31.97
CA HIS A 455 -20.55 1.35 30.87
C HIS A 455 -20.19 2.23 29.66
N ARG A 456 -20.56 3.51 29.68
CA ARG A 456 -20.23 4.51 28.66
C ARG A 456 -19.18 5.52 29.13
N SER A 457 -18.61 5.34 30.32
CA SER A 457 -17.56 6.24 30.81
C SER A 457 -16.27 6.09 29.99
N PRO A 458 -15.38 7.10 30.01
CA PRO A 458 -14.06 6.98 29.40
C PRO A 458 -13.26 5.78 29.93
N GLU A 459 -13.36 5.48 31.23
CA GLU A 459 -12.70 4.32 31.85
C GLU A 459 -13.29 2.99 31.35
N ALA A 460 -14.62 2.90 31.24
CA ALA A 460 -15.27 1.70 30.70
C ALA A 460 -14.91 1.49 29.21
N THR A 461 -14.72 2.58 28.47
CA THR A 461 -14.24 2.55 27.08
C THR A 461 -12.80 2.04 27.03
N ALA A 462 -11.90 2.60 27.84
CA ALA A 462 -10.50 2.18 27.93
C ALA A 462 -10.35 0.68 28.31
N GLN A 463 -11.16 0.19 29.25
CA GLN A 463 -11.20 -1.25 29.58
C GLN A 463 -11.62 -2.11 28.39
N ALA A 464 -12.65 -1.67 27.66
CA ALA A 464 -13.18 -2.41 26.53
C ALA A 464 -12.20 -2.43 25.36
N GLU A 465 -11.55 -1.31 25.08
CA GLU A 465 -10.47 -1.19 24.09
C GLU A 465 -9.31 -2.13 24.42
N MET A 466 -8.83 -2.11 25.67
CA MET A 466 -7.75 -3.01 26.12
C MET A 466 -8.17 -4.48 26.00
N ALA A 467 -9.36 -4.85 26.47
CA ALA A 467 -9.86 -6.21 26.37
C ALA A 467 -10.00 -6.68 24.92
N LEU A 468 -10.49 -5.81 24.03
CA LEU A 468 -10.62 -6.10 22.60
C LEU A 468 -9.25 -6.26 21.93
N TRP A 469 -8.30 -5.36 22.22
CA TRP A 469 -6.94 -5.42 21.70
C TRP A 469 -6.24 -6.71 22.12
N LEU A 470 -6.30 -7.06 23.41
CA LEU A 470 -5.73 -8.31 23.94
C LEU A 470 -6.35 -9.57 23.31
N SER A 471 -7.63 -9.49 22.90
CA SER A 471 -8.33 -10.60 22.26
C SER A 471 -7.89 -10.85 20.81
N GLN A 472 -7.08 -9.96 20.21
CA GLN A 472 -6.60 -10.15 18.84
C GLN A 472 -5.61 -11.33 18.76
N PRO A 473 -5.60 -12.10 17.64
CA PRO A 473 -4.73 -13.26 17.47
C PRO A 473 -3.23 -12.97 17.63
N GLN A 474 -2.80 -11.76 17.23
CA GLN A 474 -1.41 -11.31 17.34
C GLN A 474 -1.00 -10.94 18.78
N GLN A 475 -1.97 -10.85 19.70
CA GLN A 475 -1.76 -10.54 21.11
C GLN A 475 -1.94 -11.81 21.95
N MET A 476 -3.01 -11.90 22.75
CA MET A 476 -3.30 -13.08 23.56
C MET A 476 -4.33 -14.02 22.89
N GLY A 477 -5.06 -13.54 21.87
CA GLY A 477 -6.07 -14.31 21.14
C GLY A 477 -7.36 -14.60 21.91
N VAL A 478 -7.42 -14.23 23.20
CA VAL A 478 -8.56 -14.43 24.09
C VAL A 478 -8.73 -13.22 25.02
N PRO A 479 -9.96 -12.89 25.43
CA PRO A 479 -10.20 -11.80 26.37
C PRO A 479 -9.60 -12.10 27.75
N PRO A 480 -9.15 -11.07 28.49
CA PRO A 480 -8.63 -11.26 29.84
C PRO A 480 -9.73 -11.71 30.81
N THR A 481 -9.32 -12.40 31.88
CA THR A 481 -10.20 -12.79 33.00
C THR A 481 -10.71 -11.57 33.75
N SER A 482 -9.87 -10.55 33.91
CA SER A 482 -10.27 -9.26 34.46
C SER A 482 -9.52 -8.11 33.79
N VAL A 483 -10.17 -6.94 33.74
CA VAL A 483 -9.62 -5.70 33.22
C VAL A 483 -10.15 -4.53 34.04
N GLU A 484 -9.26 -3.66 34.49
CA GLU A 484 -9.60 -2.50 35.32
C GLU A 484 -8.72 -1.29 35.00
N VAL A 485 -9.26 -0.08 35.14
CA VAL A 485 -8.45 1.14 35.07
C VAL A 485 -7.85 1.36 36.45
N VAL A 486 -6.52 1.45 36.53
CA VAL A 486 -5.80 1.66 37.78
C VAL A 486 -5.37 3.10 37.99
N ASP A 487 -5.24 3.88 36.92
CA ASP A 487 -4.94 5.31 36.95
C ASP A 487 -5.46 5.96 35.66
N SER A 488 -5.88 7.22 35.73
CA SER A 488 -6.28 8.02 34.56
C SER A 488 -5.82 9.47 34.72
N ARG A 489 -5.30 10.05 33.64
CA ARG A 489 -4.78 11.42 33.62
C ARG A 489 -5.07 12.09 32.30
N ARG A 490 -5.20 13.42 32.34
CA ARG A 490 -5.25 14.25 31.14
C ARG A 490 -3.90 14.91 30.92
N LEU A 491 -3.19 14.49 29.89
CA LEU A 491 -1.77 14.83 29.67
C LEU A 491 -1.56 15.42 28.28
N LEU A 492 -0.64 16.38 28.15
CA LEU A 492 -0.01 16.68 26.86
C LEU A 492 0.86 15.49 26.47
N TRP A 493 0.35 14.68 25.55
CA TRP A 493 0.94 13.43 25.10
C TRP A 493 1.78 13.64 23.83
N PRO A 494 2.89 12.90 23.63
CA PRO A 494 3.66 12.94 22.39
C PRO A 494 2.80 12.80 21.14
N SER A 495 3.09 13.59 20.10
CA SER A 495 2.36 13.60 18.82
C SER A 495 0.94 14.20 18.85
N PHE A 496 0.45 14.67 20.02
CA PHE A 496 -0.81 15.39 20.14
C PHE A 496 -0.59 16.87 20.45
N HIS A 497 -1.43 17.73 19.89
CA HIS A 497 -1.35 19.19 20.09
C HIS A 497 -2.07 19.62 21.37
N ASP A 498 -3.16 18.92 21.71
CA ASP A 498 -4.01 19.21 22.88
C ASP A 498 -3.89 18.09 23.93
N PRO A 499 -4.14 18.37 25.22
CA PRO A 499 -4.13 17.35 26.26
C PRO A 499 -5.22 16.30 26.04
N VAL A 500 -4.83 15.03 26.04
CA VAL A 500 -5.69 13.87 25.86
C VAL A 500 -5.85 13.08 27.16
N ASP A 501 -6.97 12.36 27.29
CA ASP A 501 -7.17 11.44 28.40
C ASP A 501 -6.37 10.15 28.14
N VAL A 502 -5.58 9.74 29.13
CA VAL A 502 -4.69 8.59 29.09
C VAL A 502 -5.04 7.68 30.27
N PHE A 503 -5.19 6.40 30.01
CA PHE A 503 -5.63 5.41 30.99
C PHE A 503 -4.57 4.33 31.13
N LEU A 504 -4.21 4.00 32.38
CA LEU A 504 -3.46 2.80 32.70
C LEU A 504 -4.45 1.69 33.04
N VAL A 505 -4.41 0.63 32.25
CA VAL A 505 -5.38 -0.47 32.32
C VAL A 505 -4.68 -1.74 32.74
N ARG A 506 -4.95 -2.21 33.96
CA ARG A 506 -4.50 -3.52 34.43
C ARG A 506 -5.36 -4.61 33.82
N TYR A 507 -4.73 -5.67 33.35
CA TYR A 507 -5.41 -6.87 32.90
C TYR A 507 -4.81 -8.10 33.58
N GLN A 508 -5.60 -9.17 33.67
CA GLN A 508 -5.18 -10.45 34.25
C GLN A 508 -5.78 -11.63 33.49
N TYR A 509 -4.98 -12.69 33.37
CA TYR A 509 -5.37 -14.00 32.89
C TYR A 509 -5.10 -15.04 33.97
N ASP A 510 -6.12 -15.79 34.35
CA ASP A 510 -6.02 -16.85 35.34
C ASP A 510 -6.06 -18.22 34.66
N PHE A 511 -4.98 -18.99 34.85
CA PHE A 511 -4.80 -20.34 34.33
C PHE A 511 -4.75 -21.37 35.47
N GLY A 512 -5.70 -21.28 36.41
CA GLY A 512 -5.71 -22.09 37.62
C GLY A 512 -4.60 -21.67 38.59
N ASP A 513 -3.51 -22.43 38.66
CA ASP A 513 -2.41 -22.18 39.61
C ASP A 513 -1.42 -21.10 39.15
N ARG A 514 -1.60 -20.56 37.94
CA ARG A 514 -0.77 -19.48 37.37
C ARG A 514 -1.64 -18.30 37.00
N SER A 515 -1.18 -17.10 37.32
CA SER A 515 -1.74 -15.86 36.82
C SER A 515 -0.73 -15.09 35.97
N TYR A 516 -1.23 -14.40 34.96
CA TYR A 516 -0.47 -13.47 34.15
C TYR A 516 -1.16 -12.11 34.23
N SER A 517 -0.46 -11.08 34.67
CA SER A 517 -1.01 -9.73 34.77
C SER A 517 0.01 -8.71 34.27
N ASN A 518 -0.46 -7.61 33.68
CA ASN A 518 0.36 -6.44 33.40
C ASN A 518 -0.53 -5.19 33.35
N ILE A 519 0.09 -4.04 33.12
CA ILE A 519 -0.62 -2.78 32.86
C ILE A 519 -0.34 -2.37 31.41
N GLY A 520 -1.39 -2.15 30.64
CA GLY A 520 -1.36 -1.52 29.33
C GLY A 520 -1.80 -0.05 29.37
N ILE A 521 -1.69 0.62 28.24
CA ILE A 521 -2.19 1.98 28.00
C ILE A 521 -3.42 1.94 27.10
N ALA A 522 -4.36 2.85 27.33
CA ALA A 522 -5.48 3.18 26.43
C ALA A 522 -5.68 4.71 26.38
N GLY A 523 -6.40 5.20 25.36
CA GLY A 523 -6.57 6.62 25.07
C GLY A 523 -5.85 7.04 23.77
N PRO A 524 -4.61 7.56 23.83
CA PRO A 524 -3.86 7.96 22.63
C PRO A 524 -3.56 6.77 21.70
N THR A 525 -3.42 5.58 22.28
CA THR A 525 -3.24 4.29 21.61
C THR A 525 -3.54 3.17 22.60
N VAL A 526 -3.81 1.97 22.11
CA VAL A 526 -4.04 0.78 22.94
C VAL A 526 -2.86 -0.16 22.79
N PHE A 527 -2.10 -0.36 23.86
CA PHE A 527 -0.89 -1.17 23.80
C PHE A 527 -0.48 -1.71 25.17
N SER A 528 0.26 -2.82 25.18
CA SER A 528 0.94 -3.32 26.39
C SER A 528 2.34 -3.81 26.06
N LEU A 529 3.33 -3.39 26.85
CA LEU A 529 4.70 -3.87 26.75
C LEU A 529 4.79 -5.33 27.20
N SER A 530 5.72 -6.08 26.62
CA SER A 530 6.04 -7.45 27.06
C SER A 530 6.71 -7.46 28.44
N ALA A 531 7.47 -6.41 28.77
CA ALA A 531 8.06 -6.22 30.08
C ALA A 531 6.99 -5.99 31.16
N ASP A 532 7.22 -6.51 32.35
CA ASP A 532 6.34 -6.32 33.48
C ASP A 532 6.54 -4.93 34.08
N VAL A 533 5.60 -4.03 33.82
CA VAL A 533 5.60 -2.64 34.30
C VAL A 533 4.72 -2.45 35.53
N ALA A 534 4.06 -3.52 36.02
CA ALA A 534 3.06 -3.42 37.07
C ALA A 534 3.60 -2.97 38.44
N ASP A 535 4.91 -3.09 38.67
CA ASP A 535 5.59 -2.64 39.89
C ASP A 535 6.17 -1.22 39.76
N LEU A 536 6.09 -0.60 38.59
CA LEU A 536 6.58 0.77 38.40
C LEU A 536 5.57 1.77 38.98
N PRO A 537 6.04 2.94 39.46
CA PRO A 537 5.15 4.05 39.78
C PRO A 537 4.29 4.46 38.57
N PRO A 538 3.03 4.91 38.74
CA PRO A 538 2.17 5.30 37.63
C PRO A 538 2.81 6.31 36.68
N GLU A 539 3.53 7.31 37.19
CA GLU A 539 4.27 8.29 36.39
C GLU A 539 5.31 7.64 35.46
N ASP A 540 5.96 6.57 35.90
CA ASP A 540 6.93 5.82 35.10
C ASP A 540 6.25 4.94 34.07
N ILE A 541 5.08 4.40 34.39
CA ILE A 541 4.27 3.66 33.42
C ILE A 541 3.80 4.59 32.30
N TYR A 542 3.31 5.80 32.63
CA TYR A 542 3.01 6.79 31.58
C TYR A 542 4.25 7.15 30.77
N ALA A 543 5.39 7.39 31.43
CA ALA A 543 6.63 7.73 30.76
C ALA A 543 7.08 6.64 29.79
N ILE A 544 7.15 5.37 30.20
CA ILE A 544 7.63 4.31 29.31
C ILE A 544 6.73 4.15 28.06
N TYR A 545 5.41 4.30 28.20
CA TYR A 545 4.50 4.28 27.06
C TYR A 545 4.60 5.54 26.19
N ALA A 546 4.76 6.73 26.78
CA ALA A 546 4.98 7.97 26.06
C ALA A 546 6.27 7.92 25.24
N GLY A 547 7.32 7.37 25.84
CA GLY A 547 8.57 7.11 25.14
C GLY A 547 8.36 6.13 24.00
N TRP A 548 7.77 4.97 24.24
CA TRP A 548 7.50 3.99 23.19
C TRP A 548 6.71 4.57 22.00
N HIS A 549 5.69 5.39 22.27
CA HIS A 549 4.82 5.99 21.24
C HIS A 549 5.47 7.20 20.52
N ALA A 550 6.58 7.74 21.02
CA ALA A 550 7.23 8.88 20.39
C ALA A 550 7.95 8.49 19.08
N GLU A 551 7.47 9.03 17.96
CA GLU A 551 8.03 8.87 16.62
C GLU A 551 8.58 10.20 16.10
N HIS A 552 9.87 10.23 15.72
CA HIS A 552 10.53 11.38 15.10
C HIS A 552 11.81 10.91 14.38
N GLU A 553 12.21 11.56 13.29
CA GLU A 553 13.41 11.16 12.52
C GLU A 553 14.71 11.23 13.34
N ASP A 554 14.81 12.23 14.22
CA ASP A 554 15.92 12.40 15.16
C ASP A 554 15.79 11.58 16.48
N ILE A 555 14.82 10.67 16.57
CA ILE A 555 14.68 9.77 17.73
C ILE A 555 14.90 8.33 17.25
N PHE A 556 16.11 7.82 17.45
CA PHE A 556 16.47 6.46 17.07
C PHE A 556 17.52 5.85 17.99
N THR A 557 17.73 4.55 17.86
CA THR A 557 18.73 3.81 18.65
C THR A 557 19.64 2.99 17.74
N VAL A 558 20.88 2.81 18.18
CA VAL A 558 21.88 1.98 17.50
C VAL A 558 22.33 0.88 18.47
N PRO A 559 22.13 -0.40 18.12
CA PRO A 559 22.59 -1.52 18.94
C PRO A 559 24.11 -1.51 19.10
N ALA A 560 24.62 -1.97 20.26
CA ALA A 560 26.05 -2.00 20.54
C ALA A 560 26.88 -2.79 19.50
N SER A 561 26.28 -3.80 18.86
CA SER A 561 26.89 -4.61 17.79
C SER A 561 27.15 -3.83 16.50
N GLU A 562 26.41 -2.75 16.26
CA GLU A 562 26.40 -1.99 15.00
C GLU A 562 27.10 -0.63 15.11
N LEU A 563 27.64 -0.30 16.29
CA LEU A 563 28.28 0.98 16.53
C LEU A 563 29.54 1.15 15.69
N ASN A 564 29.60 2.27 14.97
CA ASN A 564 30.80 2.75 14.31
C ASN A 564 31.81 3.32 15.32
N GLU A 565 33.02 3.64 14.86
CA GLU A 565 34.09 4.11 15.74
C GLU A 565 33.76 5.44 16.45
N ALA A 566 33.07 6.36 15.77
CA ALA A 566 32.66 7.64 16.36
C ALA A 566 31.63 7.44 17.47
N GLN A 567 30.65 6.57 17.27
CA GLN A 567 29.62 6.24 18.26
C GLN A 567 30.20 5.52 19.48
N ARG A 568 31.20 4.64 19.30
CA ARG A 568 31.92 4.00 20.42
C ARG A 568 32.59 5.03 21.32
N ARG A 569 33.22 6.06 20.72
CA ARG A 569 33.84 7.17 21.48
C ARG A 569 32.83 8.00 22.27
N LEU A 570 31.56 8.05 21.85
CA LEU A 570 30.48 8.71 22.62
C LEU A 570 30.07 7.89 23.86
N ILE A 571 30.13 6.56 23.78
CA ILE A 571 29.71 5.67 24.88
C ILE A 571 30.79 5.56 25.96
N GLU A 572 32.08 5.56 25.61
CA GLU A 572 33.18 5.37 26.56
C GLU A 572 33.13 6.30 27.79
N PRO A 573 32.87 7.62 27.64
CA PRO A 573 32.70 8.52 28.79
C PRO A 573 31.49 8.17 29.66
N LEU A 574 30.38 7.74 29.03
CA LEU A 574 29.13 7.37 29.72
C LEU A 574 29.29 6.06 30.49
N GLN A 575 30.00 5.09 29.93
CA GLN A 575 30.35 3.84 30.61
C GLN A 575 31.24 4.12 31.83
N SER A 576 32.27 4.96 31.65
CA SER A 576 33.15 5.38 32.73
C SER A 576 32.40 6.16 33.81
N PHE A 577 31.38 6.92 33.42
CA PHE A 577 30.51 7.63 34.34
C PHE A 577 29.72 6.68 35.23
N LEU A 578 29.11 5.61 34.68
CA LEU A 578 28.44 4.58 35.49
C LEU A 578 29.39 3.85 36.44
N GLN A 579 30.58 3.47 35.97
CA GLN A 579 31.57 2.77 36.80
C GLN A 579 32.01 3.59 38.02
N ARG A 580 32.00 4.93 37.93
CA ARG A 580 32.28 5.82 39.06
C ARG A 580 31.11 5.97 40.04
N HIS A 581 29.91 5.49 39.68
CA HIS A 581 28.69 5.55 40.48
C HIS A 581 28.25 4.15 40.94
N ASP A 582 29.22 3.31 41.33
CA ASP A 582 29.00 1.98 41.94
C ASP A 582 28.29 0.96 41.04
N TYR A 583 28.35 1.11 39.71
CA TYR A 583 27.94 0.08 38.77
C TYR A 583 29.11 -0.82 38.35
N GLU A 584 28.89 -2.11 38.44
CA GLU A 584 29.81 -3.18 38.08
C GLU A 584 29.36 -3.88 36.79
N ASP A 585 30.26 -4.64 36.16
CA ASP A 585 29.99 -5.41 34.93
C ASP A 585 29.32 -4.61 33.78
N VAL A 586 29.59 -3.31 33.71
CA VAL A 586 28.91 -2.38 32.78
C VAL A 586 29.25 -2.73 31.33
N LYS A 587 28.24 -3.17 30.58
CA LYS A 587 28.32 -3.51 29.15
C LYS A 587 27.32 -2.69 28.35
N ALA A 588 27.80 -2.03 27.30
CA ALA A 588 26.95 -1.25 26.40
C ALA A 588 25.95 -2.15 25.68
N ALA A 589 24.69 -1.72 25.65
CA ALA A 589 23.59 -2.41 24.97
C ALA A 589 23.09 -1.62 23.76
N LEU A 590 22.85 -0.31 23.92
CA LEU A 590 22.47 0.59 22.83
C LEU A 590 22.93 2.02 23.08
N LEU A 591 23.09 2.77 21.99
CA LEU A 591 23.21 4.23 21.99
C LEU A 591 21.92 4.82 21.44
N GLY A 592 21.28 5.68 22.21
CA GLY A 592 20.07 6.37 21.82
C GLY A 592 20.33 7.83 21.50
N PHE A 593 19.70 8.30 20.44
CA PHE A 593 19.62 9.69 20.02
C PHE A 593 18.21 10.18 20.29
N PHE A 594 18.10 11.32 20.97
CA PHE A 594 16.84 11.96 21.30
C PHE A 594 16.97 13.44 21.00
N LEU A 595 16.62 13.82 19.77
CA LEU A 595 16.86 15.17 19.24
C LEU A 595 18.36 15.51 19.30
N GLU A 596 18.74 16.61 19.95
CA GLU A 596 20.13 17.03 20.12
C GLU A 596 20.86 16.30 21.28
N GLU A 597 20.15 15.43 22.01
CA GLU A 597 20.70 14.73 23.17
C GLU A 597 21.07 13.27 22.84
N THR A 598 22.09 12.76 23.53
CA THR A 598 22.53 11.36 23.40
C THR A 598 22.58 10.69 24.76
N ALA A 599 22.02 9.48 24.86
CA ALA A 599 22.10 8.65 26.05
C ALA A 599 22.48 7.22 25.69
N ALA A 600 23.26 6.55 26.54
CA ALA A 600 23.63 5.16 26.34
C ALA A 600 22.95 4.28 27.38
N VAL A 601 22.49 3.10 26.95
CA VAL A 601 21.93 2.06 27.82
C VAL A 601 22.93 0.92 27.95
N PHE A 602 23.02 0.41 29.16
CA PHE A 602 23.95 -0.62 29.58
C PHE A 602 23.21 -1.72 30.32
N THR A 603 23.70 -2.94 30.19
CA THR A 603 23.46 -3.98 31.20
C THR A 603 24.57 -3.87 32.25
N ALA A 604 24.22 -3.90 33.52
CA ALA A 604 25.16 -3.75 34.62
C ALA A 604 24.70 -4.54 35.86
N SER A 605 25.51 -4.52 36.91
CA SER A 605 25.13 -4.94 38.25
C SER A 605 25.33 -3.77 39.22
N ARG A 606 24.41 -3.57 40.16
CA ARG A 606 24.55 -2.59 41.25
C ARG A 606 24.26 -3.27 42.57
N ALA A 607 25.20 -3.17 43.53
CA ALA A 607 25.09 -3.85 44.82
C ALA A 607 24.76 -5.36 44.71
N GLY A 608 25.33 -6.04 43.72
CA GLY A 608 25.10 -7.47 43.46
C GLY A 608 23.77 -7.82 42.76
N VAL A 609 22.96 -6.83 42.37
CA VAL A 609 21.70 -7.02 41.63
C VAL A 609 21.89 -6.65 40.18
N ALA A 610 21.57 -7.57 39.26
CA ALA A 610 21.60 -7.27 37.83
C ALA A 610 20.52 -6.24 37.47
N CYS A 611 20.89 -5.26 36.65
CA CYS A 611 20.02 -4.19 36.19
C CYS A 611 20.32 -3.77 34.74
N VAL A 612 19.36 -3.07 34.14
CA VAL A 612 19.59 -2.22 32.98
C VAL A 612 19.72 -0.79 33.47
N ALA A 613 20.69 -0.03 32.94
CA ALA A 613 20.96 1.35 33.34
C ALA A 613 21.13 2.24 32.11
N VAL A 614 20.61 3.47 32.15
CA VAL A 614 20.72 4.49 31.10
C VAL A 614 21.31 5.76 31.67
N THR A 615 22.17 6.42 30.92
CA THR A 615 22.73 7.72 31.28
C THR A 615 23.08 8.56 30.05
N ASP A 616 22.92 9.88 30.18
CA ASP A 616 23.42 10.92 29.27
C ASP A 616 24.66 11.65 29.83
N GLY A 617 25.18 11.17 30.96
CA GLY A 617 26.30 11.80 31.67
C GLY A 617 25.90 12.89 32.67
N LEU A 618 24.60 13.22 32.76
CA LEU A 618 24.03 14.12 33.76
C LEU A 618 23.15 13.36 34.76
N GLU A 619 22.28 12.49 34.26
CA GLU A 619 21.41 11.65 35.08
C GLU A 619 21.66 10.17 34.84
N ILE A 620 21.33 9.35 35.84
CA ILE A 620 21.37 7.89 35.76
C ILE A 620 19.99 7.38 36.15
N MET A 621 19.47 6.46 35.35
CA MET A 621 18.27 5.70 35.69
C MET A 621 18.54 4.22 35.51
N ASP A 622 18.07 3.39 36.43
CA ASP A 622 18.24 1.95 36.37
C ASP A 622 16.97 1.20 36.79
N LEU A 623 16.78 0.02 36.21
CA LEU A 623 15.74 -0.93 36.59
C LEU A 623 16.35 -2.29 36.90
N PRO A 624 16.04 -2.90 38.05
CA PRO A 624 16.52 -4.24 38.39
C PRO A 624 15.88 -5.27 37.46
N THR A 625 16.69 -6.21 36.96
CA THR A 625 16.22 -7.32 36.10
C THR A 625 16.17 -8.64 36.85
N ALA A 626 16.96 -8.80 37.91
CA ALA A 626 17.00 -10.02 38.70
C ALA A 626 15.65 -10.27 39.43
N GLY A 627 15.15 -11.50 39.37
CA GLY A 627 13.92 -11.92 40.06
C GLY A 627 12.61 -11.51 39.39
N ARG A 628 12.64 -10.75 38.28
CA ARG A 628 11.44 -10.45 37.47
C ARG A 628 11.21 -11.55 36.44
N MET A 629 9.97 -11.99 36.27
CA MET A 629 9.64 -12.98 35.22
C MET A 629 9.78 -12.39 33.81
N ARG A 630 9.41 -11.11 33.63
CA ARG A 630 9.53 -10.37 32.37
C ARG A 630 10.27 -9.06 32.64
N PRO A 631 11.61 -9.11 32.80
CA PRO A 631 12.39 -7.91 33.10
C PRO A 631 12.36 -6.92 31.93
N ALA A 632 12.53 -5.63 32.23
CA ALA A 632 12.67 -4.60 31.21
C ALA A 632 13.94 -4.85 30.37
N THR A 633 13.80 -4.71 29.06
CA THR A 633 14.92 -4.75 28.12
C THR A 633 15.66 -3.41 28.08
N PRO A 634 16.86 -3.35 27.48
CA PRO A 634 17.53 -2.08 27.24
C PRO A 634 16.67 -1.07 26.43
N ALA A 635 15.89 -1.55 25.46
CA ALA A 635 14.98 -0.69 24.68
C ALA A 635 13.85 -0.12 25.56
N ASP A 636 13.26 -0.94 26.43
CA ASP A 636 12.25 -0.50 27.40
C ASP A 636 12.79 0.58 28.33
N LEU A 637 14.03 0.43 28.81
CA LEU A 637 14.65 1.45 29.66
C LEU A 637 14.91 2.76 28.89
N PHE A 638 15.31 2.66 27.62
CA PHE A 638 15.44 3.85 26.78
C PHE A 638 14.09 4.54 26.58
N HIS A 639 13.00 3.78 26.37
CA HIS A 639 11.65 4.32 26.30
C HIS A 639 11.26 5.07 27.58
N LEU A 640 11.50 4.48 28.74
CA LEU A 640 11.25 5.15 30.02
C LEU A 640 12.03 6.47 30.14
N TYR A 641 13.30 6.47 29.72
CA TYR A 641 14.16 7.65 29.77
C TYR A 641 13.63 8.80 28.92
N LYS A 642 13.38 8.55 27.61
CA LYS A 642 12.84 9.58 26.71
C LYS A 642 11.47 10.06 27.19
N GLY A 643 10.63 9.14 27.62
CA GLY A 643 9.29 9.44 28.11
C GLY A 643 9.27 10.37 29.32
N ARG A 644 10.16 10.12 30.30
CA ARG A 644 10.29 11.01 31.48
C ARG A 644 10.70 12.42 31.04
N LYS A 645 11.67 12.54 30.14
CA LYS A 645 12.10 13.85 29.62
C LYS A 645 10.98 14.58 28.88
N MET A 646 10.28 13.88 27.99
CA MET A 646 9.16 14.43 27.22
C MET A 646 8.02 14.87 28.12
N LEU A 647 7.50 13.98 28.96
CA LEU A 647 6.33 14.30 29.78
C LEU A 647 6.62 15.40 30.80
N ARG A 648 7.83 15.47 31.37
CA ARG A 648 8.27 16.59 32.22
C ARG A 648 8.26 17.93 31.46
N THR A 649 8.65 17.91 30.19
CA THR A 649 8.73 19.10 29.34
C THR A 649 7.35 19.58 28.90
N PHE A 650 6.49 18.63 28.49
CA PHE A 650 5.14 18.93 28.02
C PHE A 650 4.18 19.25 29.16
N ASN A 651 4.40 18.69 30.36
CA ASN A 651 3.52 18.84 31.52
C ASN A 651 4.30 19.48 32.69
N PRO A 652 4.68 20.77 32.60
CA PRO A 652 5.55 21.44 33.58
C PRO A 652 4.91 21.61 34.97
N GLN A 653 3.60 21.42 35.09
CA GLN A 653 2.88 21.43 36.37
C GLN A 653 2.93 20.07 37.10
N GLY A 654 3.61 19.08 36.52
CA GLY A 654 3.65 17.70 37.00
C GLY A 654 2.78 16.80 36.15
N ILE A 655 3.09 15.50 36.23
CA ILE A 655 2.28 14.41 35.69
C ILE A 655 1.42 13.91 36.83
#